data_AF-A0A8B8ELQ1-F1
#
_entry.id   AF-A0A8B8ELQ1-F1
#
_cell.length_a   1.000
_cell.length_b   1.000
_cell.length_c   1.000
_cell.angle_alpha   90.00
_cell.angle_beta   90.00
_cell.angle_gamma   90.00
#
_symmetry.space_group_name_H-M   'P 1'
#
loop_
_entity.id
_entity.type
_entity.pdbx_description
1 polymer ?
#
loop_
_entity_poly.entity_id
_entity_poly.type
_entity_poly.pdbx_seq_one_letter_code
_entity_poly.pdbx_strand_id
1 'polypeptide(L)'
;MMHSKDKYEVNPQSRSTLSDRLTSYYGNIRSILLGRRSTYDVDETFPTADDTHPCSFKEKETVAEEISLKPKCLDLQRTLNREAHRTSSYEIPNLILRRGQTFDMSIIFDRVFSEQDDTITLQFVTGRKPMQSKGTVISVRKVRELQPGTWGYQITGVDEKKVSVKVCTSASAIVGKYQLFVDTIHKLKDGASQKCRYCHPDDIFVIFNPWCQADSVYLEEETNREEYVLNETGRIWMGTVGRFCVRPWNFAQFDDVCLMAALSMMEKSELGDPARGNPLLVVKALSRVINNNERDGGVLIGNWSGKYDDGVSPYAWNGSASILEEFLKKRKGVKYGQCWTFSAIATTVFRTLGIPTRCITNFRSAHDSDYSIQIDNFWTPEGRPRKMMDDTIWDFHVWNESWFRRPDLPDGYDGWQAFDPTPQECYEGVFTCGPCPVLAIRNGDLYLGYDTKFLFAEVNGDRVFWIVDSEGNMEPVYKDYDIVGKFMSTKAVNTISRDDVTSKYKQESDSIEKPEVIAKANKFSGRTDVVIRKPSAADVEFSVNGDVQKSGDIDIELKMANTSEEPRIVDVYMIAVATKYTAVPLTELKDSNSTNVLEPCKESVSSMSLKATEYMSTLDADSHVSLYIMATVKETSQVYIKREIYRVEQPNLELKTEGSAMVGKPFDVIVKLVNPLSVPLTSGSICMEGPGMVKPSSVKIKKSIGPNEEIRETIQVKPRRAGRREIIASFQCKQLCNVTGVVEIDVMNEPQSKN
;
A
#
# COMPACT_ATOMS: atom_id res chain seq x y z
N MET A 1 38.56 -44.27 -31.11
CA MET A 1 38.21 -42.92 -30.60
C MET A 1 36.68 -42.84 -30.61
N MET A 2 36.01 -43.21 -29.52
CA MET A 2 35.57 -42.33 -28.39
C MET A 2 34.73 -41.15 -28.93
N HIS A 3 33.46 -40.93 -28.57
CA HIS A 3 32.74 -41.25 -27.33
C HIS A 3 31.24 -41.52 -27.52
N SER A 4 30.75 -42.38 -26.62
CA SER A 4 29.38 -42.80 -26.34
C SER A 4 28.41 -41.64 -26.05
N LYS A 5 27.17 -41.78 -26.52
CA LYS A 5 26.00 -41.00 -26.10
C LYS A 5 25.30 -41.73 -24.95
N ASP A 6 25.52 -41.28 -23.71
CA ASP A 6 24.69 -41.70 -22.59
C ASP A 6 23.54 -40.71 -22.40
N LYS A 7 22.33 -41.19 -22.69
CA LYS A 7 21.06 -40.54 -22.30
C LYS A 7 20.82 -40.84 -20.82
N TYR A 8 20.80 -39.79 -19.98
CA TYR A 8 20.20 -39.87 -18.65
C TYR A 8 18.70 -39.55 -18.77
N GLU A 9 17.86 -40.57 -18.76
CA GLU A 9 16.44 -40.45 -18.44
C GLU A 9 16.31 -40.25 -16.92
N VAL A 10 15.74 -39.10 -16.51
CA VAL A 10 15.40 -38.84 -15.10
C VAL A 10 13.97 -39.30 -14.87
N ASN A 11 13.83 -40.37 -14.07
CA ASN A 11 12.56 -40.90 -13.61
C ASN A 11 11.83 -39.87 -12.68
N PRO A 12 10.58 -39.43 -12.96
CA PRO A 12 9.93 -38.35 -12.21
C PRO A 12 9.23 -38.76 -10.90
N GLN A 13 9.36 -39.99 -10.40
CA GLN A 13 8.48 -40.50 -9.34
C GLN A 13 8.99 -40.46 -7.89
N SER A 14 9.99 -39.66 -7.54
CA SER A 14 10.38 -39.50 -6.12
C SER A 14 10.79 -38.08 -5.69
N ARG A 15 10.24 -37.05 -6.35
CA ARG A 15 10.26 -35.69 -5.81
C ARG A 15 8.91 -35.39 -5.16
N SER A 16 8.88 -35.36 -3.82
CA SER A 16 7.77 -34.75 -3.07
C SER A 16 7.49 -33.37 -3.70
N THR A 17 6.27 -33.14 -4.17
CA THR A 17 5.95 -31.88 -4.84
C THR A 17 6.06 -30.73 -3.83
N LEU A 18 6.33 -29.51 -4.31
CA LEU A 18 6.35 -28.30 -3.47
C LEU A 18 5.02 -28.11 -2.71
N SER A 19 3.94 -28.67 -3.24
CA SER A 19 2.60 -28.72 -2.65
C SER A 19 2.53 -29.61 -1.39
N ASP A 20 3.27 -30.73 -1.37
CA ASP A 20 3.25 -31.69 -0.25
C ASP A 20 4.08 -31.19 0.96
N ARG A 21 5.10 -30.35 0.71
CA ARG A 21 5.90 -29.72 1.78
C ARG A 21 5.26 -28.48 2.42
N LEU A 22 4.33 -27.83 1.72
CA LEU A 22 3.58 -26.70 2.26
C LEU A 22 2.42 -27.14 3.16
N THR A 23 1.87 -28.35 2.92
CA THR A 23 0.72 -28.86 3.69
C THR A 23 1.11 -29.28 5.12
N SER A 24 2.36 -29.70 5.38
CA SER A 24 2.82 -30.02 6.74
C SER A 24 3.33 -28.82 7.54
N TYR A 25 3.64 -27.69 6.90
CA TYR A 25 4.12 -26.48 7.59
C TYR A 25 2.99 -25.54 8.05
N TYR A 26 1.79 -25.68 7.48
CA TYR A 26 0.61 -24.86 7.79
C TYR A 26 -0.58 -25.67 8.33
N GLY A 27 -0.35 -26.93 8.74
CA GLY A 27 -1.37 -27.87 9.21
C GLY A 27 -2.23 -27.41 10.40
N ASN A 28 -1.90 -26.29 11.04
CA ASN A 28 -2.68 -25.71 12.15
C ASN A 28 -3.54 -24.48 11.79
N ILE A 29 -3.52 -23.97 10.55
CA ILE A 29 -4.40 -22.84 10.19
C ILE A 29 -5.88 -23.28 10.10
N ARG A 30 -6.15 -24.56 9.82
CA ARG A 30 -7.52 -25.10 9.82
C ARG A 30 -8.09 -25.29 11.23
N SER A 31 -7.25 -25.51 12.26
CA SER A 31 -7.70 -25.62 13.66
C SER A 31 -7.95 -24.24 14.28
N ILE A 32 -7.13 -23.24 13.92
CA ILE A 32 -7.27 -21.85 14.37
C ILE A 32 -8.53 -21.20 13.78
N LEU A 33 -8.85 -21.47 12.50
CA LEU A 33 -10.05 -20.93 11.85
C LEU A 33 -11.38 -21.62 12.25
N LEU A 34 -11.34 -22.75 12.96
CA LEU A 34 -12.55 -23.54 13.28
C LEU A 34 -12.89 -23.63 14.79
N GLY A 35 -12.21 -22.87 15.66
CA GLY A 35 -12.64 -22.70 17.06
C GLY A 35 -12.83 -23.98 17.87
N ARG A 36 -12.15 -25.09 17.51
CA ARG A 36 -12.19 -26.33 18.28
C ARG A 36 -10.98 -26.43 19.19
N ARG A 37 -11.22 -26.32 20.50
CA ARG A 37 -10.33 -26.88 21.53
C ARG A 37 -10.18 -28.37 21.22
N SER A 38 -8.94 -28.82 21.02
CA SER A 38 -8.66 -30.24 20.78
C SER A 38 -7.53 -30.67 21.70
N THR A 39 -7.92 -31.22 22.85
CA THR A 39 -7.15 -32.21 23.60
C THR A 39 -7.09 -33.49 22.78
N TYR A 40 -5.91 -34.07 22.54
CA TYR A 40 -5.85 -35.50 22.21
C TYR A 40 -4.65 -36.18 22.83
N ASP A 41 -5.01 -37.25 23.55
CA ASP A 41 -4.20 -38.39 23.95
C ASP A 41 -3.49 -39.03 22.75
N VAL A 42 -2.32 -39.58 23.06
CA VAL A 42 -1.49 -40.35 22.14
C VAL A 42 -1.95 -41.79 22.22
N ASP A 43 -2.43 -42.35 21.11
CA ASP A 43 -2.67 -43.79 20.97
C ASP A 43 -1.70 -44.36 19.92
N GLU A 44 -1.09 -45.47 20.31
CA GLU A 44 -0.03 -46.18 19.60
C GLU A 44 -0.55 -46.84 18.31
N THR A 45 0.32 -46.93 17.29
CA THR A 45 0.67 -48.15 16.52
C THR A 45 1.23 -47.79 15.13
N PHE A 46 2.43 -48.29 14.83
CA PHE A 46 2.93 -48.47 13.46
C PHE A 46 3.38 -49.93 13.28
N PRO A 47 3.13 -50.57 12.11
CA PRO A 47 3.52 -51.95 11.86
C PRO A 47 4.99 -52.09 11.44
N THR A 48 5.56 -53.23 11.82
CA THR A 48 6.96 -53.65 11.68
C THR A 48 7.27 -54.44 10.40
N ALA A 49 8.58 -54.50 10.11
CA ALA A 49 9.36 -55.53 9.40
C ALA A 49 9.67 -55.32 7.90
N ASP A 50 10.96 -55.17 7.57
CA ASP A 50 11.75 -56.32 7.11
C ASP A 50 13.27 -56.13 7.34
N ASP A 51 13.96 -57.25 7.63
CA ASP A 51 15.31 -57.40 8.19
C ASP A 51 16.45 -57.45 7.15
N THR A 52 17.71 -57.14 7.58
CA THR A 52 18.89 -58.04 7.49
C THR A 52 20.25 -57.35 7.86
N HIS A 53 20.70 -57.59 9.11
CA HIS A 53 22.05 -57.93 9.65
C HIS A 53 23.38 -57.27 9.15
N PRO A 54 24.51 -57.40 9.90
CA PRO A 54 24.76 -57.07 11.31
C PRO A 54 26.15 -56.37 11.52
N CYS A 55 26.33 -55.59 12.59
CA CYS A 55 27.65 -55.44 13.20
C CYS A 55 27.51 -54.99 14.67
N SER A 56 27.46 -55.98 15.55
CA SER A 56 27.48 -55.79 17.01
C SER A 56 28.93 -55.78 17.50
N PHE A 57 29.41 -54.62 17.94
CA PHE A 57 30.39 -54.56 19.01
C PHE A 57 29.64 -54.26 20.31
N LYS A 58 29.61 -55.24 21.21
CA LYS A 58 29.13 -55.07 22.58
C LYS A 58 30.20 -54.32 23.36
N GLU A 59 30.01 -53.02 23.57
CA GLU A 59 30.60 -52.34 24.73
C GLU A 59 29.60 -52.35 25.88
N LYS A 60 30.09 -52.74 27.06
CA LYS A 60 29.36 -52.67 28.32
C LYS A 60 29.14 -51.20 28.66
N GLU A 61 27.92 -50.69 28.46
CA GLU A 61 27.50 -49.43 29.05
C GLU A 61 27.46 -49.60 30.57
N THR A 62 28.47 -49.01 31.21
CA THR A 62 28.36 -48.56 32.58
C THR A 62 27.34 -47.43 32.58
N VAL A 63 26.31 -47.55 33.42
CA VAL A 63 25.31 -46.50 33.63
C VAL A 63 26.00 -45.32 34.30
N ALA A 64 26.60 -44.43 33.51
CA ALA A 64 26.98 -43.11 33.96
C ALA A 64 25.68 -42.28 34.00
N GLU A 65 25.28 -41.80 35.18
CA GLU A 65 24.17 -40.85 35.32
C GLU A 65 24.39 -39.69 34.32
N GLU A 66 23.40 -39.39 33.47
CA GLU A 66 23.45 -38.24 32.57
C GLU A 66 23.38 -36.93 33.40
N ILE A 67 24.54 -36.37 33.76
CA ILE A 67 24.67 -35.10 34.53
C ILE A 67 24.44 -33.85 33.66
N SER A 68 24.14 -34.02 32.37
CA SER A 68 23.92 -32.92 31.43
C SER A 68 22.82 -31.98 31.91
N LEU A 69 23.01 -30.66 31.76
CA LEU A 69 21.98 -29.68 32.08
C LEU A 69 20.93 -29.66 30.96
N LYS A 70 19.72 -30.18 31.19
CA LYS A 70 18.67 -30.27 30.17
C LYS A 70 17.59 -29.22 30.37
N PRO A 71 17.33 -28.32 29.40
CA PRO A 71 16.17 -27.44 29.44
C PRO A 71 14.87 -28.27 29.39
N LYS A 72 13.97 -28.07 30.35
CA LYS A 72 12.64 -28.71 30.40
C LYS A 72 11.54 -27.80 29.88
N CYS A 73 11.57 -26.54 30.28
CA CYS A 73 10.54 -25.56 29.92
C CYS A 73 11.20 -24.22 29.61
N LEU A 74 10.65 -23.53 28.62
CA LEU A 74 11.07 -22.20 28.22
C LEU A 74 9.86 -21.27 28.22
N ASP A 75 9.90 -20.25 29.06
CA ASP A 75 8.89 -19.20 29.10
C ASP A 75 9.44 -17.93 28.44
N LEU A 76 8.82 -17.55 27.32
CA LEU A 76 9.15 -16.37 26.54
C LEU A 76 8.52 -15.07 27.06
N GLN A 77 7.86 -15.08 28.23
CA GLN A 77 7.28 -13.90 28.88
C GLN A 77 6.41 -13.08 27.92
N ARG A 78 5.59 -13.77 27.11
CA ARG A 78 4.98 -13.23 25.89
C ARG A 78 4.20 -11.94 26.13
N THR A 79 3.37 -11.89 27.16
CA THR A 79 2.53 -10.73 27.46
C THR A 79 3.38 -9.49 27.74
N LEU A 80 4.34 -9.59 28.67
CA LEU A 80 5.20 -8.47 29.06
C LEU A 80 6.07 -8.00 27.90
N ASN A 81 6.66 -8.94 27.16
CA ASN A 81 7.51 -8.60 26.02
C ASN A 81 6.71 -7.95 24.90
N ARG A 82 5.50 -8.43 24.60
CA ARG A 82 4.68 -7.84 23.54
C ARG A 82 4.20 -6.44 23.89
N GLU A 83 3.91 -6.19 25.16
CA GLU A 83 3.60 -4.84 25.65
C GLU A 83 4.82 -3.93 25.51
N ALA A 84 5.98 -4.37 26.00
CA ALA A 84 7.22 -3.62 25.89
C ALA A 84 7.65 -3.38 24.43
N HIS A 85 7.37 -4.29 23.52
CA HIS A 85 7.73 -4.13 22.09
C HIS A 85 6.63 -3.45 21.26
N ARG A 86 5.51 -3.02 21.86
CA ARG A 86 4.35 -2.47 21.13
C ARG A 86 3.86 -3.41 20.02
N THR A 87 3.70 -4.69 20.38
CA THR A 87 3.21 -5.78 19.51
C THR A 87 2.06 -6.57 20.15
N SER A 88 1.46 -6.08 21.24
CA SER A 88 0.29 -6.70 21.88
C SER A 88 -0.95 -6.74 20.98
N SER A 89 -1.09 -5.78 20.06
CA SER A 89 -2.27 -5.68 19.18
C SER A 89 -2.35 -6.78 18.12
N TYR A 90 -1.22 -7.37 17.72
CA TYR A 90 -1.20 -8.43 16.70
C TYR A 90 -2.04 -9.63 17.15
N GLU A 91 -2.91 -10.14 16.30
CA GLU A 91 -3.80 -11.27 16.65
C GLU A 91 -3.09 -12.63 16.59
N ILE A 92 -1.82 -12.66 16.17
CA ILE A 92 -0.97 -13.86 16.17
C ILE A 92 -0.52 -14.16 17.61
N PRO A 93 -0.65 -15.41 18.11
CA PRO A 93 -0.34 -15.75 19.50
C PRO A 93 1.16 -15.81 19.83
N ASN A 94 2.02 -16.04 18.82
CA ASN A 94 3.47 -16.13 18.98
C ASN A 94 4.09 -14.85 19.54
N LEU A 95 5.33 -14.97 20.04
CA LEU A 95 6.12 -13.80 20.43
C LEU A 95 6.51 -13.01 19.17
N ILE A 96 6.18 -11.71 19.16
CA ILE A 96 6.59 -10.76 18.11
C ILE A 96 7.45 -9.68 18.76
N LEU A 97 8.68 -9.58 18.31
CA LEU A 97 9.69 -8.65 18.82
C LEU A 97 10.03 -7.62 17.76
N ARG A 98 10.33 -6.40 18.20
CA ARG A 98 11.00 -5.39 17.38
C ARG A 98 12.50 -5.50 17.60
N ARG A 99 13.28 -5.53 16.52
CA ARG A 99 14.74 -5.72 16.57
C ARG A 99 15.45 -4.59 17.36
N GLY A 100 16.65 -4.86 17.85
CA GLY A 100 17.46 -3.90 18.59
C GLY A 100 16.98 -3.56 20.01
N GLN A 101 15.87 -4.12 20.46
CA GLN A 101 15.31 -3.94 21.80
C GLN A 101 15.42 -5.25 22.61
N THR A 102 15.58 -5.11 23.92
CA THR A 102 15.68 -6.23 24.86
C THR A 102 14.33 -6.86 25.17
N PHE A 103 14.33 -8.19 25.38
CA PHE A 103 13.18 -8.95 25.85
C PHE A 103 13.61 -9.95 26.94
N ASP A 104 12.68 -10.31 27.82
CA ASP A 104 12.93 -11.21 28.95
C ASP A 104 12.48 -12.64 28.64
N MET A 105 13.19 -13.65 29.13
CA MET A 105 12.78 -15.05 29.04
C MET A 105 13.29 -15.82 30.26
N SER A 106 12.64 -16.94 30.58
CA SER A 106 13.08 -17.83 31.67
C SER A 106 13.22 -19.26 31.18
N ILE A 107 14.30 -19.91 31.57
CA ILE A 107 14.61 -21.31 31.25
C ILE A 107 14.52 -22.12 32.54
N ILE A 108 13.72 -23.18 32.55
CA ILE A 108 13.65 -24.13 33.66
C ILE A 108 14.38 -25.40 33.25
N PHE A 109 15.37 -25.81 34.03
CA PHE A 109 16.19 -26.99 33.81
C PHE A 109 15.71 -28.19 34.65
N ASP A 110 16.24 -29.36 34.33
CA ASP A 110 16.00 -30.61 35.07
C ASP A 110 16.72 -30.66 36.43
N ARG A 111 17.87 -29.99 36.52
CA ARG A 111 18.67 -29.81 37.75
C ARG A 111 19.03 -28.34 38.01
N VAL A 112 19.66 -28.09 39.16
CA VAL A 112 20.15 -26.76 39.55
C VAL A 112 21.22 -26.30 38.56
N PHE A 113 21.17 -25.04 38.16
CA PHE A 113 22.13 -24.42 37.26
C PHE A 113 23.35 -23.92 38.04
N SER A 114 24.56 -24.26 37.59
CA SER A 114 25.84 -23.78 38.13
C SER A 114 26.53 -22.88 37.11
N GLU A 115 26.69 -21.58 37.37
CA GLU A 115 27.44 -20.70 36.46
C GLU A 115 28.93 -21.08 36.31
N GLN A 116 29.47 -21.85 37.25
CA GLN A 116 30.86 -22.32 37.21
C GLN A 116 31.03 -23.47 36.21
N ASP A 117 30.07 -24.39 36.18
CA ASP A 117 30.17 -25.66 35.45
C ASP A 117 29.32 -25.68 34.18
N ASP A 118 28.27 -24.87 34.12
CA ASP A 118 27.29 -24.84 33.04
C ASP A 118 27.41 -23.59 32.17
N THR A 119 27.32 -23.80 30.86
CA THR A 119 27.27 -22.72 29.87
C THR A 119 25.99 -22.83 29.06
N ILE A 120 25.29 -21.70 28.89
CA ILE A 120 24.11 -21.59 28.03
C ILE A 120 24.48 -20.80 26.78
N THR A 121 24.04 -21.25 25.61
CA THR A 121 24.12 -20.52 24.35
C THR A 121 22.75 -20.55 23.69
N LEU A 122 22.20 -19.39 23.34
CA LEU A 122 20.95 -19.33 22.60
C LEU A 122 21.28 -19.29 21.10
N GLN A 123 20.61 -20.12 20.29
CA GLN A 123 20.75 -20.09 18.84
C GLN A 123 19.45 -19.62 18.21
N PHE A 124 19.51 -18.51 17.49
CA PHE A 124 18.40 -18.01 16.69
C PHE A 124 18.64 -18.37 15.22
N VAL A 125 17.71 -19.10 14.63
CA VAL A 125 17.84 -19.63 13.26
C VAL A 125 16.69 -19.09 12.40
N THR A 126 17.01 -18.49 11.25
CA THR A 126 16.04 -17.94 10.30
C THR A 126 16.41 -18.28 8.86
N GLY A 127 15.50 -18.03 7.92
CA GLY A 127 15.73 -18.21 6.49
C GLY A 127 15.57 -19.65 5.99
N ARG A 128 15.65 -19.81 4.66
CA ARG A 128 15.43 -21.07 3.96
C ARG A 128 16.67 -21.97 3.96
N LYS A 129 17.85 -21.35 4.00
CA LYS A 129 19.16 -22.02 4.05
C LYS A 129 20.00 -21.38 5.16
N PRO A 130 19.77 -21.74 6.43
CA PRO A 130 20.43 -21.09 7.54
C PRO A 130 21.95 -21.31 7.53
N MET A 131 22.71 -20.22 7.65
CA MET A 131 24.17 -20.19 7.63
C MET A 131 24.68 -19.09 8.56
N GLN A 132 25.64 -19.42 9.42
CA GLN A 132 26.23 -18.45 10.35
C GLN A 132 26.95 -17.32 9.61
N SER A 133 27.67 -17.62 8.53
CA SER A 133 28.38 -16.64 7.70
C SER A 133 27.46 -15.64 6.98
N LYS A 134 26.15 -15.90 6.96
CA LYS A 134 25.14 -15.04 6.37
C LYS A 134 24.24 -14.38 7.42
N GLY A 135 24.54 -14.56 8.71
CA GLY A 135 23.74 -14.01 9.81
C GLY A 135 22.37 -14.66 9.98
N THR A 136 22.10 -15.81 9.34
CA THR A 136 20.83 -16.54 9.46
C THR A 136 20.87 -17.65 10.51
N VAL A 137 22.05 -17.93 11.09
CA VAL A 137 22.24 -18.68 12.34
C VAL A 137 23.02 -17.78 13.28
N ILE A 138 22.39 -17.32 14.36
CA ILE A 138 22.98 -16.40 15.33
C ILE A 138 23.18 -17.12 16.66
N SER A 139 24.45 -17.26 17.05
CA SER A 139 24.85 -17.76 18.37
C SER A 139 24.95 -16.60 19.36
N VAL A 140 24.00 -16.52 20.27
CA VAL A 140 23.89 -15.47 21.29
C VAL A 140 24.48 -16.00 22.59
N ARG A 141 25.52 -15.32 23.07
CA ARG A 141 26.30 -15.70 24.26
C ARG A 141 26.04 -14.75 25.43
N LYS A 142 26.38 -15.23 26.64
CA LYS A 142 26.35 -14.41 27.85
C LYS A 142 27.34 -13.24 27.69
N VAL A 143 26.88 -12.04 27.99
CA VAL A 143 27.71 -10.84 28.09
C VAL A 143 27.63 -10.28 29.51
N ARG A 144 28.66 -9.53 29.91
CA ARG A 144 28.67 -8.84 31.21
C ARG A 144 27.60 -7.75 31.27
N GLU A 145 27.44 -7.03 30.15
CA GLU A 145 26.53 -5.91 30.03
C GLU A 145 25.94 -5.91 28.62
N LEU A 146 24.63 -5.75 28.52
CA LEU A 146 23.95 -5.70 27.23
C LEU A 146 24.18 -4.36 26.55
N GLN A 147 24.72 -4.40 25.34
CA GLN A 147 24.83 -3.23 24.49
C GLN A 147 23.56 -3.10 23.64
N PRO A 148 22.91 -1.92 23.61
CA PRO A 148 21.74 -1.68 22.76
C PRO A 148 22.03 -2.02 21.30
N GLY A 149 21.08 -2.67 20.62
CA GLY A 149 21.23 -2.99 19.20
C GLY A 149 22.28 -4.05 18.86
N THR A 150 22.78 -4.82 19.84
CA THR A 150 23.74 -5.90 19.63
C THR A 150 23.21 -7.23 20.18
N TRP A 151 23.49 -8.34 19.49
CA TRP A 151 23.13 -9.67 19.97
C TRP A 151 23.91 -10.02 21.24
N GLY A 152 23.19 -10.35 22.32
CA GLY A 152 23.75 -10.81 23.57
C GLY A 152 22.65 -11.17 24.56
N TYR A 153 23.00 -11.92 25.61
CA TYR A 153 22.10 -12.10 26.75
C TYR A 153 22.83 -11.86 28.08
N GLN A 154 22.09 -11.45 29.10
CA GLN A 154 22.54 -11.33 30.47
C GLN A 154 21.64 -12.17 31.38
N ILE A 155 22.23 -12.86 32.35
CA ILE A 155 21.47 -13.56 33.40
C ILE A 155 20.99 -12.51 34.40
N THR A 156 19.69 -12.41 34.59
CA THR A 156 19.05 -11.44 35.50
C THR A 156 18.68 -12.06 36.84
N GLY A 157 18.57 -13.39 36.91
CA GLY A 157 18.33 -14.10 38.16
C GLY A 157 18.52 -15.61 37.99
N VAL A 158 18.96 -16.26 39.06
CA VAL A 158 19.04 -17.72 39.17
C VAL A 158 18.29 -18.12 40.43
N ASP A 159 17.29 -18.97 40.27
CA ASP A 159 16.45 -19.51 41.35
C ASP A 159 16.39 -21.03 41.19
N GLU A 160 17.29 -21.72 41.90
CA GLU A 160 17.53 -23.17 41.79
C GLU A 160 17.68 -23.66 40.33
N LYS A 161 16.61 -24.20 39.76
CA LYS A 161 16.56 -24.77 38.41
C LYS A 161 16.09 -23.76 37.35
N LYS A 162 15.63 -22.58 37.76
CA LYS A 162 15.13 -21.52 36.89
C LYS A 162 16.21 -20.47 36.69
N VAL A 163 16.49 -20.16 35.43
CA VAL A 163 17.40 -19.07 35.03
C VAL A 163 16.59 -18.06 34.24
N SER A 164 16.51 -16.84 34.75
CA SER A 164 15.93 -15.71 34.04
C SER A 164 17.04 -14.98 33.28
N VAL A 165 16.79 -14.71 32.00
CA VAL A 165 17.72 -14.02 31.12
C VAL A 165 17.03 -12.89 30.39
N LYS A 166 17.78 -11.81 30.19
CA LYS A 166 17.41 -10.70 29.32
C LYS A 166 18.24 -10.80 28.06
N VAL A 167 17.59 -10.77 26.90
CA VAL A 167 18.22 -10.96 25.59
C VAL A 167 18.05 -9.68 24.78
N CYS A 168 19.09 -9.25 24.07
CA CYS A 168 19.00 -8.19 23.07
C CYS A 168 19.22 -8.77 21.68
N THR A 169 18.38 -8.38 20.72
CA THR A 169 18.62 -8.64 19.30
C THR A 169 19.48 -7.52 18.71
N SER A 170 20.13 -7.75 17.58
CA SER A 170 20.79 -6.65 16.87
C SER A 170 19.78 -5.68 16.24
N ALA A 171 20.10 -4.38 16.18
CA ALA A 171 19.29 -3.39 15.47
C ALA A 171 19.28 -3.59 13.94
N SER A 172 20.20 -4.39 13.40
CA SER A 172 20.23 -4.81 12.00
C SER A 172 19.79 -6.26 11.80
N ALA A 173 19.18 -6.90 12.83
CA ALA A 173 18.70 -8.26 12.72
C ALA A 173 17.75 -8.45 11.52
N ILE A 174 17.83 -9.62 10.92
CA ILE A 174 16.99 -10.03 9.79
C ILE A 174 15.53 -10.03 10.25
N VAL A 175 14.64 -9.46 9.45
CA VAL A 175 13.20 -9.48 9.73
C VAL A 175 12.59 -10.78 9.21
N GLY A 176 11.81 -11.44 10.05
CA GLY A 176 11.15 -12.70 9.71
C GLY A 176 10.94 -13.63 10.89
N LYS A 177 10.71 -14.90 10.55
CA LYS A 177 10.48 -15.99 11.50
C LYS A 177 11.81 -16.58 12.00
N TYR A 178 11.91 -16.80 13.31
CA TYR A 178 13.05 -17.39 13.98
C TYR A 178 12.65 -18.63 14.77
N GLN A 179 13.44 -19.69 14.63
CA GLN A 179 13.47 -20.81 15.56
C GLN A 179 14.49 -20.52 16.66
N LEU A 180 14.16 -20.91 17.89
CA LEU A 180 15.02 -20.73 19.05
C LEU A 180 15.49 -22.09 19.57
N PHE A 181 16.81 -22.24 19.67
CA PHE A 181 17.43 -23.37 20.36
C PHE A 181 18.18 -22.89 21.60
N VAL A 182 18.17 -23.73 22.64
CA VAL A 182 18.97 -23.54 23.85
C VAL A 182 20.01 -24.67 23.88
N ASP A 183 21.26 -24.30 23.61
CA ASP A 183 22.41 -25.20 23.72
C ASP A 183 23.02 -25.07 25.11
N THR A 184 23.19 -26.18 25.82
CA THR A 184 23.87 -26.23 27.11
C THR A 184 25.15 -27.05 27.00
N ILE A 185 26.16 -26.65 27.76
CA ILE A 185 27.40 -27.41 27.95
C ILE A 185 27.67 -27.49 29.44
N HIS A 186 27.73 -28.71 29.97
CA HIS A 186 28.17 -28.99 31.34
C HIS A 186 29.62 -29.48 31.33
N LYS A 187 30.49 -28.83 32.10
CA LYS A 187 31.88 -29.25 32.28
C LYS A 187 31.98 -30.23 33.44
N LEU A 188 32.52 -31.41 33.15
CA LEU A 188 32.81 -32.43 34.15
C LEU A 188 34.16 -32.15 34.81
N LYS A 189 34.35 -32.70 36.02
CA LYS A 189 35.57 -32.49 36.84
C LYS A 189 36.85 -33.06 36.19
N ASP A 190 36.71 -34.01 35.28
CA ASP A 190 37.80 -34.63 34.51
C ASP A 190 38.15 -33.86 33.23
N GLY A 191 37.48 -32.74 32.95
CA GLY A 191 37.68 -31.92 31.76
C GLY A 191 36.82 -32.33 30.56
N ALA A 192 36.06 -33.43 30.64
CA ALA A 192 35.08 -33.78 29.63
C ALA A 192 33.87 -32.82 29.66
N SER A 193 33.09 -32.78 28.58
CA SER A 193 31.90 -31.93 28.51
C SER A 193 30.70 -32.69 27.97
N GLN A 194 29.54 -32.51 28.59
CA GLN A 194 28.26 -33.03 28.12
C GLN A 194 27.44 -31.89 27.50
N LYS A 195 26.79 -32.17 26.37
CA LYS A 195 26.03 -31.17 25.61
C LYS A 195 24.57 -31.58 25.51
N CYS A 196 23.67 -30.62 25.64
CA CYS A 196 22.25 -30.81 25.34
C CYS A 196 21.77 -29.67 24.43
N ARG A 197 20.81 -29.99 23.56
CA ARG A 197 20.11 -29.01 22.71
C ARG A 197 18.62 -29.17 22.91
N TYR A 198 17.97 -28.06 23.25
CA TYR A 198 16.52 -27.94 23.29
C TYR A 198 16.05 -27.06 22.13
N CYS A 199 14.98 -27.45 21.45
CA CYS A 199 14.31 -26.65 20.43
C CYS A 199 12.98 -26.16 20.99
N HIS A 200 12.75 -24.85 21.04
CA HIS A 200 11.46 -24.33 21.45
C HIS A 200 10.41 -24.61 20.36
N PRO A 201 9.20 -25.11 20.71
CA PRO A 201 8.17 -25.46 19.73
C PRO A 201 7.62 -24.25 18.96
N ASP A 202 7.58 -23.08 19.60
CA ASP A 202 7.00 -21.89 18.99
C ASP A 202 8.05 -21.04 18.27
N ASP A 203 7.71 -20.55 17.09
CA ASP A 203 8.53 -19.56 16.40
C ASP A 203 8.42 -18.18 17.07
N ILE A 204 9.50 -17.41 16.94
CA ILE A 204 9.58 -15.99 17.32
C ILE A 204 9.61 -15.16 16.05
N PHE A 205 8.78 -14.12 15.96
CA PHE A 205 8.82 -13.17 14.86
C PHE A 205 9.64 -11.95 15.25
N VAL A 206 10.56 -11.53 14.40
CA VAL A 206 11.34 -10.30 14.56
C VAL A 206 10.99 -9.34 13.43
N ILE A 207 10.59 -8.12 13.77
CA ILE A 207 10.20 -7.04 12.85
C ILE A 207 11.05 -5.78 13.07
N PHE A 208 10.92 -4.79 12.18
CA PHE A 208 11.62 -3.50 12.27
C PHE A 208 11.21 -2.71 13.52
N ASN A 209 12.11 -1.84 14.00
CA ASN A 209 11.93 -1.09 15.24
C ASN A 209 12.09 0.43 15.09
N PRO A 210 10.98 1.16 14.88
CA PRO A 210 11.04 2.61 14.79
C PRO A 210 11.27 3.32 16.14
N TRP A 211 11.23 2.59 17.27
CA TRP A 211 11.59 3.12 18.59
C TRP A 211 13.09 2.93 18.95
N CYS A 212 13.85 2.18 18.15
CA CYS A 212 15.27 1.94 18.41
C CYS A 212 16.15 2.92 17.60
N GLN A 213 16.87 3.82 18.26
CA GLN A 213 17.74 4.83 17.62
C GLN A 213 18.80 4.26 16.66
N ALA A 214 19.25 3.03 16.94
CA ALA A 214 20.23 2.32 16.13
C ALA A 214 19.62 1.63 14.90
N ASP A 215 18.28 1.49 14.85
CA ASP A 215 17.59 0.92 13.69
C ASP A 215 17.52 1.96 12.54
N SER A 216 17.69 1.49 11.31
CA SER A 216 17.58 2.33 10.12
C SER A 216 16.17 2.89 9.89
N VAL A 217 15.14 2.35 10.54
CA VAL A 217 13.76 2.89 10.49
C VAL A 217 13.40 3.78 11.69
N TYR A 218 14.37 4.17 12.53
CA TYR A 218 14.11 5.01 13.69
C TYR A 218 13.37 6.29 13.32
N LEU A 219 12.25 6.53 13.99
CA LEU A 219 11.44 7.74 13.84
C LEU A 219 11.32 8.38 15.21
N GLU A 220 11.82 9.61 15.34
CA GLU A 220 12.04 10.26 16.63
C GLU A 220 10.75 10.56 17.40
N GLU A 221 9.80 11.23 16.72
CA GLU A 221 8.54 11.69 17.29
C GLU A 221 7.57 10.53 17.59
N GLU A 222 7.07 10.44 18.83
CA GLU A 222 6.15 9.38 19.23
C GLU A 222 4.81 9.45 18.47
N THR A 223 4.27 10.66 18.26
CA THR A 223 3.04 10.86 17.50
C THR A 223 3.15 10.36 16.06
N ASN A 224 4.33 10.51 15.45
CA ASN A 224 4.59 9.96 14.12
C ASN A 224 4.67 8.42 14.16
N ARG A 225 5.22 7.82 15.21
CA ARG A 225 5.23 6.35 15.37
C ARG A 225 3.82 5.80 15.59
N GLU A 226 3.01 6.51 16.38
CA GLU A 226 1.58 6.20 16.54
C GLU A 226 0.86 6.22 15.19
N GLU A 227 0.98 7.31 14.42
CA GLU A 227 0.28 7.45 13.14
C GLU A 227 0.78 6.48 12.06
N TYR A 228 2.11 6.39 11.87
CA TYR A 228 2.69 5.72 10.70
C TYR A 228 3.02 4.25 10.93
N VAL A 229 2.82 3.72 12.14
CA VAL A 229 3.06 2.31 12.49
C VAL A 229 1.86 1.70 13.20
N LEU A 230 1.31 2.37 14.22
CA LEU A 230 0.28 1.80 15.09
C LEU A 230 -1.16 2.08 14.65
N ASN A 231 -1.42 3.18 13.96
CA ASN A 231 -2.77 3.53 13.53
C ASN A 231 -3.24 2.56 12.43
N GLU A 232 -4.38 1.92 12.66
CA GLU A 232 -4.96 0.90 11.77
C GLU A 232 -5.92 1.49 10.73
N THR A 233 -6.18 2.80 10.79
CA THR A 233 -7.12 3.50 9.91
C THR A 233 -6.45 4.64 9.16
N GLY A 234 -6.88 4.83 7.92
CA GLY A 234 -6.32 5.82 7.01
C GLY A 234 -7.38 6.72 6.38
N ARG A 235 -6.89 7.74 5.68
CA ARG A 235 -7.65 8.61 4.80
C ARG A 235 -6.85 8.73 3.50
N ILE A 236 -7.50 8.45 2.38
CA ILE A 236 -6.91 8.54 1.06
C ILE A 236 -7.69 9.61 0.29
N TRP A 237 -7.00 10.68 -0.10
CA TRP A 237 -7.61 11.75 -0.89
C TRP A 237 -7.74 11.30 -2.33
N MET A 238 -8.87 11.65 -2.95
CA MET A 238 -9.24 11.34 -4.32
C MET A 238 -10.09 12.50 -4.86
N GLY A 239 -10.61 12.37 -6.08
CA GLY A 239 -11.42 13.41 -6.71
C GLY A 239 -10.55 14.30 -7.59
N THR A 240 -10.83 15.60 -7.64
CA THR A 240 -10.11 16.55 -8.49
C THR A 240 -9.61 17.74 -7.67
N VAL A 241 -8.74 18.56 -8.26
CA VAL A 241 -8.18 19.77 -7.62
C VAL A 241 -9.25 20.73 -7.09
N GLY A 242 -10.41 20.84 -7.76
CA GLY A 242 -11.52 21.70 -7.31
C GLY A 242 -12.47 21.03 -6.31
N ARG A 243 -12.47 19.70 -6.23
CA ARG A 243 -13.44 18.91 -5.46
C ARG A 243 -12.78 17.64 -4.92
N PHE A 244 -12.12 17.76 -3.77
CA PHE A 244 -11.56 16.61 -3.08
C PHE A 244 -12.67 15.72 -2.52
N CYS A 245 -12.47 14.42 -2.60
CA CYS A 245 -13.18 13.44 -1.79
C CYS A 245 -12.18 12.66 -0.96
N VAL A 246 -12.62 12.15 0.19
CA VAL A 246 -11.78 11.35 1.08
C VAL A 246 -12.37 9.95 1.18
N ARG A 247 -11.50 8.95 1.05
CA ARG A 247 -11.86 7.56 1.32
C ARG A 247 -11.21 7.12 2.63
N PRO A 248 -12.01 6.79 3.65
CA PRO A 248 -11.51 6.08 4.81
C PRO A 248 -11.04 4.67 4.42
N TRP A 249 -9.98 4.20 5.05
CA TRP A 249 -9.43 2.86 4.78
C TRP A 249 -9.07 2.12 6.06
N ASN A 250 -9.39 0.84 6.14
CA ASN A 250 -9.00 -0.08 7.20
C ASN A 250 -7.70 -0.82 6.83
N PHE A 251 -6.55 -0.35 7.33
CA PHE A 251 -5.28 -1.07 7.12
C PHE A 251 -5.26 -2.39 7.89
N ALA A 252 -5.71 -2.38 9.15
CA ALA A 252 -5.78 -3.56 10.01
C ALA A 252 -4.50 -4.41 10.04
N GLN A 253 -3.32 -3.76 10.09
CA GLN A 253 -2.02 -4.43 10.06
C GLN A 253 -1.81 -5.45 11.20
N PHE A 254 -2.63 -5.39 12.25
CA PHE A 254 -2.56 -6.29 13.40
C PHE A 254 -3.48 -7.51 13.29
N ASP A 255 -4.37 -7.56 12.30
CA ASP A 255 -5.15 -8.76 12.04
C ASP A 255 -4.21 -9.92 11.66
N ASP A 256 -4.54 -11.13 12.09
CA ASP A 256 -3.67 -12.32 12.04
C ASP A 256 -3.09 -12.62 10.65
N VAL A 257 -3.89 -12.34 9.63
CA VAL A 257 -3.57 -12.54 8.22
C VAL A 257 -2.42 -11.65 7.73
N CYS A 258 -2.29 -10.43 8.26
CA CYS A 258 -1.44 -9.39 7.67
C CYS A 258 0.05 -9.73 7.78
N LEU A 259 0.53 -10.14 8.97
CA LEU A 259 1.94 -10.52 9.16
C LEU A 259 2.28 -11.78 8.37
N MET A 260 1.37 -12.76 8.35
CA MET A 260 1.58 -13.98 7.58
C MET A 260 1.63 -13.70 6.07
N ALA A 261 0.80 -12.78 5.58
CA ALA A 261 0.86 -12.33 4.19
C ALA A 261 2.17 -11.61 3.88
N ALA A 262 2.60 -10.67 4.72
CA ALA A 262 3.86 -9.95 4.54
C ALA A 262 5.08 -10.89 4.50
N LEU A 263 5.15 -11.88 5.41
CA LEU A 263 6.21 -12.89 5.42
C LEU A 263 6.15 -13.77 4.15
N SER A 264 4.96 -14.19 3.74
CA SER A 264 4.78 -14.98 2.51
C SER A 264 5.15 -14.20 1.25
N MET A 265 4.90 -12.89 1.23
CA MET A 265 5.32 -12.01 0.13
C MET A 265 6.85 -11.89 0.08
N MET A 266 7.52 -11.80 1.24
CA MET A 266 8.99 -11.80 1.28
C MET A 266 9.57 -13.11 0.71
N GLU A 267 8.95 -14.26 0.98
CA GLU A 267 9.36 -15.54 0.38
C GLU A 267 9.16 -15.56 -1.14
N LYS A 268 8.04 -15.01 -1.62
CA LYS A 268 7.71 -14.89 -3.05
C LYS A 268 8.60 -13.88 -3.78
N SER A 269 9.09 -12.85 -3.09
CA SER A 269 9.92 -11.79 -3.69
C SER A 269 11.30 -12.24 -4.18
N GLU A 270 11.70 -13.48 -3.84
CA GLU A 270 13.03 -14.05 -4.03
C GLU A 270 14.16 -13.28 -3.32
N LEU A 271 13.81 -12.30 -2.48
CA LEU A 271 14.77 -11.57 -1.67
C LEU A 271 15.54 -12.55 -0.77
N GLY A 272 16.88 -12.53 -0.90
CA GLY A 272 17.77 -13.35 -0.10
C GLY A 272 17.56 -13.09 1.38
N ASP A 273 17.62 -14.14 2.21
CA ASP A 273 17.30 -14.03 3.64
C ASP A 273 18.11 -12.93 4.37
N PRO A 274 19.43 -12.74 4.14
CA PRO A 274 20.21 -11.67 4.78
C PRO A 274 19.76 -10.26 4.40
N ALA A 275 19.18 -10.09 3.20
CA ALA A 275 18.75 -8.79 2.71
C ALA A 275 17.46 -8.31 3.41
N ARG A 276 16.72 -9.19 4.08
CA ARG A 276 15.48 -8.83 4.80
C ARG A 276 15.72 -7.95 6.04
N GLY A 277 16.97 -7.78 6.47
CA GLY A 277 17.34 -6.78 7.49
C GLY A 277 17.46 -5.36 6.95
N ASN A 278 17.40 -5.13 5.63
CA ASN A 278 17.56 -3.82 5.02
C ASN A 278 16.21 -3.27 4.54
N PRO A 279 15.69 -2.15 5.10
CA PRO A 279 14.38 -1.61 4.70
C PRO A 279 14.34 -1.17 3.24
N LEU A 280 15.44 -0.67 2.67
CA LEU A 280 15.53 -0.32 1.24
C LEU A 280 15.21 -1.52 0.35
N LEU A 281 15.86 -2.65 0.62
CA LEU A 281 15.71 -3.88 -0.16
C LEU A 281 14.35 -4.52 0.07
N VAL A 282 13.82 -4.46 1.30
CA VAL A 282 12.48 -4.95 1.64
C VAL A 282 11.40 -4.13 0.94
N VAL A 283 11.46 -2.80 1.00
CA VAL A 283 10.49 -1.90 0.33
C VAL A 283 10.50 -2.13 -1.17
N LYS A 284 11.69 -2.15 -1.78
CA LYS A 284 11.83 -2.41 -3.21
C LYS A 284 11.24 -3.78 -3.62
N ALA A 285 11.59 -4.84 -2.90
CA ALA A 285 11.16 -6.19 -3.22
C ALA A 285 9.66 -6.41 -3.02
N LEU A 286 9.08 -5.85 -1.95
CA LEU A 286 7.66 -6.01 -1.65
C LEU A 286 6.77 -5.09 -2.49
N SER A 287 7.24 -3.90 -2.86
CA SER A 287 6.54 -3.04 -3.84
C SER A 287 6.25 -3.82 -5.13
N ARG A 288 7.23 -4.60 -5.61
CA ARG A 288 7.07 -5.51 -6.75
C ARG A 288 6.03 -6.59 -6.54
N VAL A 289 6.05 -7.27 -5.39
CA VAL A 289 5.19 -8.43 -5.13
C VAL A 289 3.72 -8.03 -4.93
N ILE A 290 3.47 -6.79 -4.49
CA ILE A 290 2.10 -6.28 -4.30
C ILE A 290 1.35 -6.28 -5.64
N ASN A 291 2.01 -5.83 -6.70
CA ASN A 291 1.49 -5.89 -8.06
C ASN A 291 1.57 -7.32 -8.63
N ASN A 292 0.46 -7.84 -9.15
CA ASN A 292 0.44 -9.09 -9.90
C ASN A 292 0.61 -8.81 -11.40
N ASN A 293 1.81 -9.09 -11.92
CA ASN A 293 2.11 -9.12 -13.34
C ASN A 293 2.32 -10.56 -13.85
N GLU A 294 2.22 -10.78 -15.16
CA GLU A 294 2.30 -12.12 -15.78
C GLU A 294 3.66 -12.82 -15.55
N ARG A 295 4.73 -12.06 -15.31
CA ARG A 295 6.10 -12.57 -15.17
C ARG A 295 6.41 -13.05 -13.75
N ASP A 296 6.06 -12.25 -12.75
CA ASP A 296 6.45 -12.44 -11.36
C ASP A 296 5.30 -13.06 -10.53
N GLY A 297 4.06 -12.83 -10.96
CA GLY A 297 2.86 -12.97 -10.13
C GLY A 297 2.91 -12.07 -8.89
N GLY A 298 1.78 -11.88 -8.21
CA GLY A 298 1.71 -10.97 -7.06
C GLY A 298 0.40 -11.03 -6.31
N VAL A 299 0.18 -10.06 -5.44
CA VAL A 299 -0.98 -10.03 -4.54
C VAL A 299 -2.25 -9.59 -5.27
N LEU A 300 -2.20 -8.49 -6.01
CA LEU A 300 -3.38 -7.80 -6.53
C LEU A 300 -3.27 -7.56 -8.04
N ILE A 301 -4.34 -7.87 -8.77
CA ILE A 301 -4.43 -7.66 -10.22
C ILE A 301 -5.06 -6.31 -10.50
N GLY A 302 -4.37 -5.47 -11.28
CA GLY A 302 -4.86 -4.15 -11.70
C GLY A 302 -5.95 -4.26 -12.76
N ASN A 303 -7.02 -3.47 -12.65
CA ASN A 303 -8.04 -3.38 -13.71
C ASN A 303 -8.75 -2.01 -13.74
N TRP A 304 -8.63 -1.32 -14.88
CA TRP A 304 -9.23 -0.01 -15.16
C TRP A 304 -10.32 -0.09 -16.25
N SER A 305 -10.78 -1.28 -16.64
CA SER A 305 -11.75 -1.44 -17.73
C SER A 305 -13.16 -0.94 -17.40
N GLY A 306 -13.51 -0.81 -16.11
CA GLY A 306 -14.87 -0.56 -15.64
C GLY A 306 -15.72 -1.83 -15.50
N LYS A 307 -15.19 -2.99 -15.92
CA LYS A 307 -15.88 -4.30 -15.88
C LYS A 307 -15.19 -5.21 -14.86
N TYR A 308 -15.96 -5.66 -13.87
CA TYR A 308 -15.44 -6.39 -12.70
C TYR A 308 -16.27 -7.65 -12.37
N ASP A 309 -17.03 -8.19 -13.31
CA ASP A 309 -18.00 -9.27 -13.06
C ASP A 309 -17.38 -10.57 -12.51
N ASP A 310 -16.09 -10.80 -12.78
CA ASP A 310 -15.33 -11.97 -12.32
C ASP A 310 -14.44 -11.70 -11.09
N GLY A 311 -14.60 -10.53 -10.46
CA GLY A 311 -13.81 -10.12 -9.29
C GLY A 311 -14.54 -9.12 -8.41
N VAL A 312 -13.78 -8.43 -7.56
CA VAL A 312 -14.28 -7.36 -6.70
C VAL A 312 -13.90 -6.02 -7.34
N SER A 313 -14.86 -5.11 -7.46
CA SER A 313 -14.60 -3.75 -7.95
C SER A 313 -13.58 -3.05 -7.01
N PRO A 314 -12.60 -2.31 -7.55
CA PRO A 314 -11.61 -1.58 -6.74
C PRO A 314 -12.23 -0.64 -5.68
N TYR A 315 -13.39 -0.04 -5.97
CA TYR A 315 -14.11 0.83 -5.05
C TYR A 315 -14.87 0.08 -3.94
N ALA A 316 -14.94 -1.25 -3.99
CA ALA A 316 -15.69 -2.07 -3.03
C ALA A 316 -14.86 -2.43 -1.80
N TRP A 317 -13.54 -2.36 -1.93
CA TRP A 317 -12.61 -2.63 -0.84
C TRP A 317 -12.63 -1.51 0.19
N ASN A 318 -12.93 -1.84 1.44
CA ASN A 318 -12.85 -0.90 2.57
C ASN A 318 -11.59 -1.11 3.41
N GLY A 319 -10.87 -2.20 3.19
CA GLY A 319 -9.66 -2.54 3.93
C GLY A 319 -8.75 -3.53 3.22
N SER A 320 -7.54 -3.67 3.76
CA SER A 320 -6.47 -4.49 3.17
C SER A 320 -6.49 -5.94 3.65
N ALA A 321 -6.96 -6.19 4.88
CA ALA A 321 -6.95 -7.52 5.48
C ALA A 321 -7.73 -8.55 4.64
N SER A 322 -8.89 -8.17 4.10
CA SER A 322 -9.68 -9.07 3.24
C SER A 322 -8.97 -9.46 1.94
N ILE A 323 -8.18 -8.55 1.36
CA ILE A 323 -7.42 -8.80 0.14
C ILE A 323 -6.26 -9.76 0.46
N LEU A 324 -5.52 -9.49 1.54
CA LEU A 324 -4.41 -10.34 1.98
C LEU A 324 -4.88 -11.75 2.38
N GLU A 325 -6.08 -11.86 2.97
CA GLU A 325 -6.71 -13.13 3.31
C GLU A 325 -7.02 -13.96 2.07
N GLU A 326 -7.59 -13.34 1.05
CA GLU A 326 -7.88 -14.00 -0.22
C GLU A 326 -6.59 -14.43 -0.93
N PHE A 327 -5.55 -13.59 -0.92
CA PHE A 327 -4.23 -13.92 -1.45
C PHE A 327 -3.63 -15.15 -0.74
N LEU A 328 -3.66 -15.20 0.60
CA LEU A 328 -3.15 -16.34 1.35
C LEU A 328 -3.95 -17.63 1.08
N LYS A 329 -5.27 -17.52 0.92
CA LYS A 329 -6.14 -18.67 0.63
C LYS A 329 -5.91 -19.24 -0.78
N LYS A 330 -5.86 -18.36 -1.79
CA LYS A 330 -5.80 -18.77 -3.21
C LYS A 330 -4.38 -18.95 -3.74
N ARG A 331 -3.39 -18.29 -3.12
CA ARG A 331 -1.99 -18.20 -3.60
C ARG A 331 -1.86 -17.72 -5.05
N LYS A 332 -2.84 -16.91 -5.48
CA LYS A 332 -2.96 -16.30 -6.81
C LYS A 332 -3.36 -14.84 -6.63
N GLY A 333 -3.20 -14.04 -7.69
CA GLY A 333 -3.60 -12.63 -7.69
C GLY A 333 -5.08 -12.45 -7.38
N VAL A 334 -5.37 -11.52 -6.48
CA VAL A 334 -6.71 -11.09 -6.09
C VAL A 334 -7.23 -10.09 -7.12
N LYS A 335 -8.48 -10.25 -7.53
CA LYS A 335 -9.15 -9.39 -8.51
C LYS A 335 -10.14 -8.47 -7.79
N TYR A 336 -10.12 -7.16 -7.96
CA TYR A 336 -9.17 -6.29 -8.66
C TYR A 336 -8.79 -5.11 -7.78
N GLY A 337 -7.79 -4.34 -8.18
CA GLY A 337 -7.50 -3.06 -7.54
C GLY A 337 -6.94 -2.01 -8.49
N GLN A 338 -6.75 -0.81 -7.96
CA GLN A 338 -6.19 0.36 -8.63
C GLN A 338 -5.23 1.08 -7.66
N CYS A 339 -4.66 2.23 -8.06
CA CYS A 339 -3.55 2.89 -7.34
C CYS A 339 -3.76 3.02 -5.83
N TRP A 340 -4.91 3.52 -5.37
CA TRP A 340 -5.21 3.63 -3.94
C TRP A 340 -5.28 2.27 -3.22
N THR A 341 -5.72 1.21 -3.92
CA THR A 341 -5.79 -0.15 -3.35
C THR A 341 -4.38 -0.72 -3.20
N PHE A 342 -3.52 -0.55 -4.22
CA PHE A 342 -2.11 -0.94 -4.15
C PHE A 342 -1.39 -0.19 -3.02
N SER A 343 -1.57 1.14 -2.95
CA SER A 343 -0.97 1.97 -1.91
C SER A 343 -1.45 1.59 -0.51
N ALA A 344 -2.73 1.21 -0.35
CA ALA A 344 -3.25 0.82 0.95
C ALA A 344 -2.74 -0.56 1.41
N ILE A 345 -2.58 -1.53 0.48
CA ILE A 345 -1.94 -2.82 0.78
C ILE A 345 -0.47 -2.61 1.15
N ALA A 346 0.26 -1.77 0.41
CA ALA A 346 1.64 -1.44 0.74
C ALA A 346 1.76 -0.86 2.15
N THR A 347 0.94 0.14 2.48
CA THR A 347 0.90 0.72 3.83
C THR A 347 0.65 -0.34 4.89
N THR A 348 -0.33 -1.23 4.66
CA THR A 348 -0.63 -2.34 5.58
C THR A 348 0.58 -3.24 5.78
N VAL A 349 1.20 -3.72 4.70
CA VAL A 349 2.34 -4.65 4.73
C VAL A 349 3.55 -4.04 5.44
N PHE A 350 3.89 -2.79 5.13
CA PHE A 350 5.06 -2.15 5.73
C PHE A 350 4.84 -1.78 7.19
N ARG A 351 3.66 -1.27 7.56
CA ARG A 351 3.28 -1.06 8.97
C ARG A 351 3.29 -2.37 9.77
N THR A 352 2.80 -3.44 9.18
CA THR A 352 2.84 -4.80 9.76
C THR A 352 4.27 -5.23 10.09
N LEU A 353 5.22 -4.93 9.20
CA LEU A 353 6.64 -5.23 9.38
C LEU A 353 7.38 -4.20 10.26
N GLY A 354 6.70 -3.15 10.73
CA GLY A 354 7.28 -2.11 11.58
C GLY A 354 8.06 -1.02 10.84
N ILE A 355 7.90 -0.91 9.51
CA ILE A 355 8.42 0.23 8.75
C ILE A 355 7.36 1.34 8.78
N PRO A 356 7.69 2.57 9.23
CA PRO A 356 6.74 3.67 9.20
C PRO A 356 6.38 4.03 7.74
N THR A 357 5.09 3.98 7.41
CA THR A 357 4.61 4.15 6.03
C THR A 357 3.30 4.93 5.96
N ARG A 358 3.14 5.77 4.92
CA ARG A 358 1.92 6.53 4.63
C ARG A 358 1.54 6.52 3.15
N CYS A 359 0.26 6.67 2.86
CA CYS A 359 -0.26 6.91 1.50
C CYS A 359 -0.07 8.38 1.11
N ILE A 360 0.35 8.63 -0.12
CA ILE A 360 0.44 9.97 -0.71
C ILE A 360 -0.48 10.02 -1.93
N THR A 361 -1.37 11.00 -1.97
CA THR A 361 -2.16 11.33 -3.18
C THR A 361 -1.49 12.49 -3.90
N ASN A 362 -1.24 12.35 -5.20
CA ASN A 362 -0.85 13.43 -6.10
C ASN A 362 -2.03 13.82 -6.99
N PHE A 363 -2.52 15.06 -6.93
CA PHE A 363 -3.58 15.51 -7.84
C PHE A 363 -2.98 16.07 -9.12
N ARG A 364 -3.67 15.82 -10.25
CA ARG A 364 -3.13 16.05 -11.59
C ARG A 364 -1.75 15.37 -11.72
N SER A 365 -1.71 14.06 -11.53
CA SER A 365 -0.47 13.30 -11.68
C SER A 365 -0.19 13.12 -13.16
N ALA A 366 0.96 13.59 -13.63
CA ALA A 366 1.38 13.28 -14.99
C ALA A 366 1.68 11.78 -15.06
N HIS A 367 1.25 11.13 -16.13
CA HIS A 367 1.70 9.79 -16.46
C HIS A 367 2.48 9.90 -17.77
N ASP A 368 3.72 10.38 -17.64
CA ASP A 368 4.65 10.52 -18.75
C ASP A 368 5.38 9.19 -19.01
N SER A 369 5.53 8.86 -20.29
CA SER A 369 6.10 7.60 -20.76
C SER A 369 7.59 7.70 -21.09
N ASP A 370 8.15 8.93 -21.18
CA ASP A 370 9.52 9.12 -21.68
C ASP A 370 10.46 9.91 -20.76
N TYR A 371 10.06 10.09 -19.50
CA TYR A 371 10.82 10.74 -18.44
C TYR A 371 11.14 12.20 -18.74
N SER A 372 10.38 12.82 -19.64
CA SER A 372 10.43 14.24 -19.88
C SER A 372 9.44 14.97 -18.98
N ILE A 373 9.73 16.22 -18.65
CA ILE A 373 8.77 17.07 -17.97
C ILE A 373 7.74 17.64 -18.94
N GLN A 374 7.66 17.16 -20.18
CA GLN A 374 6.75 17.69 -21.19
C GLN A 374 5.62 16.69 -21.43
N ILE A 375 4.39 17.16 -21.29
CA ILE A 375 3.17 16.39 -21.49
C ILE A 375 2.50 16.89 -22.77
N ASP A 376 2.37 16.04 -23.77
CA ASP A 376 1.85 16.45 -25.08
C ASP A 376 0.36 16.14 -25.25
N ASN A 377 -0.43 17.15 -25.66
CA ASN A 377 -1.82 16.98 -26.06
C ASN A 377 -2.05 17.52 -27.48
N PHE A 378 -2.69 16.71 -28.32
CA PHE A 378 -2.79 16.91 -29.76
C PHE A 378 -4.23 17.23 -30.16
N TRP A 379 -4.40 18.14 -31.11
CA TRP A 379 -5.70 18.61 -31.57
C TRP A 379 -5.71 18.76 -33.09
N THR A 380 -6.88 18.63 -33.72
CA THR A 380 -7.05 18.97 -35.13
C THR A 380 -7.21 20.48 -35.31
N PRO A 381 -6.97 21.04 -36.52
CA PRO A 381 -7.22 22.46 -36.80
C PRO A 381 -8.67 22.88 -36.57
N GLU A 382 -9.62 21.95 -36.69
CA GLU A 382 -11.06 22.16 -36.45
C GLU A 382 -11.45 22.10 -34.97
N GLY A 383 -10.49 21.88 -34.06
CA GLY A 383 -10.72 21.90 -32.63
C GLY A 383 -11.01 20.57 -31.97
N ARG A 384 -10.89 19.44 -32.68
CA ARG A 384 -11.14 18.12 -32.09
C ARG A 384 -9.88 17.56 -31.41
N PRO A 385 -9.94 17.07 -30.16
CA PRO A 385 -8.77 16.48 -29.50
C PRO A 385 -8.43 15.11 -30.12
N ARG A 386 -7.14 14.87 -30.40
CA ARG A 386 -6.56 13.61 -30.89
C ARG A 386 -6.12 12.73 -29.72
N LYS A 387 -7.10 12.37 -28.90
CA LYS A 387 -6.96 11.68 -27.61
C LYS A 387 -6.08 10.41 -27.59
N MET A 388 -5.90 9.73 -28.73
CA MET A 388 -5.07 8.52 -28.83
C MET A 388 -3.56 8.81 -28.90
N MET A 389 -3.18 10.07 -29.17
CA MET A 389 -1.79 10.52 -29.20
C MET A 389 -1.37 11.20 -27.88
N ASP A 390 -2.35 11.52 -27.02
CA ASP A 390 -2.16 12.36 -25.85
C ASP A 390 -1.44 11.62 -24.71
N ASP A 391 -0.48 12.28 -24.09
CA ASP A 391 -0.06 11.95 -22.74
C ASP A 391 -1.20 12.23 -21.75
N THR A 392 -1.30 11.41 -20.70
CA THR A 392 -2.42 11.50 -19.75
C THR A 392 -2.01 12.18 -18.45
N ILE A 393 -2.90 13.05 -17.96
CA ILE A 393 -2.84 13.62 -16.61
C ILE A 393 -4.00 13.03 -15.85
N TRP A 394 -3.68 12.17 -14.89
CA TRP A 394 -4.67 11.54 -14.02
C TRP A 394 -5.21 12.58 -13.05
N ASP A 395 -6.52 12.55 -12.77
CA ASP A 395 -7.18 13.43 -11.81
C ASP A 395 -6.44 13.40 -10.46
N PHE A 396 -6.07 12.18 -10.06
CA PHE A 396 -5.19 11.88 -8.95
C PHE A 396 -4.49 10.55 -9.17
N HIS A 397 -3.36 10.37 -8.51
CA HIS A 397 -2.64 9.11 -8.38
C HIS A 397 -2.23 8.90 -6.92
N VAL A 398 -2.09 7.65 -6.47
CA VAL A 398 -1.78 7.34 -5.07
C VAL A 398 -0.63 6.35 -4.97
N TRP A 399 0.44 6.76 -4.30
CA TRP A 399 1.61 5.93 -4.00
C TRP A 399 1.92 5.95 -2.50
N ASN A 400 3.14 5.56 -2.10
CA ASN A 400 3.55 5.47 -0.71
C ASN A 400 4.85 6.20 -0.40
N GLU A 401 4.99 6.59 0.86
CA GLU A 401 6.28 6.93 1.45
C GLU A 401 6.60 6.00 2.62
N SER A 402 7.84 5.54 2.70
CA SER A 402 8.37 4.81 3.86
C SER A 402 9.55 5.55 4.47
N TRP A 403 9.60 5.62 5.80
CA TRP A 403 10.67 6.31 6.52
C TRP A 403 11.85 5.36 6.82
N PHE A 404 13.04 5.67 6.30
CA PHE A 404 14.28 4.99 6.67
C PHE A 404 15.53 5.78 6.26
N ARG A 405 16.67 5.43 6.87
CA ARG A 405 17.99 5.95 6.50
C ARG A 405 18.52 5.34 5.19
N ARG A 406 19.28 6.13 4.43
CA ARG A 406 19.87 5.81 3.13
C ARG A 406 21.40 5.82 3.19
N PRO A 407 22.04 4.88 3.92
CA PRO A 407 23.50 4.79 3.99
C PRO A 407 24.15 4.42 2.64
N ASP A 408 23.34 4.06 1.63
CA ASP A 408 23.76 3.83 0.26
C ASP A 408 23.91 5.13 -0.56
N LEU A 409 23.43 6.26 -0.05
CA LEU A 409 23.46 7.58 -0.70
C LEU A 409 24.36 8.57 0.06
N PRO A 410 24.68 9.73 -0.53
CA PRO A 410 25.30 10.84 0.22
C PRO A 410 24.45 11.28 1.41
N ASP A 411 25.08 11.92 2.39
CA ASP A 411 24.40 12.47 3.56
C ASP A 411 23.29 13.46 3.17
N GLY A 412 22.18 13.43 3.90
CA GLY A 412 21.02 14.33 3.70
C GLY A 412 19.80 13.70 3.04
N TYR A 413 19.89 12.45 2.55
CA TYR A 413 18.79 11.75 1.88
C TYR A 413 18.04 10.72 2.75
N ASP A 414 18.32 10.71 4.04
CA ASP A 414 17.51 10.00 5.03
C ASP A 414 16.07 10.53 5.09
N GLY A 415 15.15 9.70 5.55
CA GLY A 415 13.79 10.10 5.84
C GLY A 415 12.77 9.48 4.91
N TRP A 416 11.80 10.26 4.42
CA TRP A 416 10.72 9.76 3.56
C TRP A 416 11.23 9.38 2.17
N GLN A 417 10.98 8.12 1.80
CA GLN A 417 11.32 7.55 0.51
C GLN A 417 10.05 7.21 -0.25
N ALA A 418 9.83 7.85 -1.39
CA ALA A 418 8.68 7.63 -2.26
C ALA A 418 8.86 6.35 -3.09
N PHE A 419 7.82 5.54 -3.18
CA PHE A 419 7.76 4.36 -4.04
C PHE A 419 6.32 4.10 -4.46
N ASP A 420 6.13 3.51 -5.65
CA ASP A 420 4.82 3.20 -6.18
C ASP A 420 4.69 1.68 -6.46
N PRO A 421 3.77 0.99 -5.75
CA PRO A 421 3.43 -0.40 -6.03
C PRO A 421 2.46 -0.58 -7.21
N THR A 422 1.95 0.50 -7.82
CA THR A 422 1.06 0.43 -8.98
C THR A 422 1.84 -0.04 -10.20
N PRO A 423 1.30 -0.96 -11.03
CA PRO A 423 1.90 -1.31 -12.32
C PRO A 423 1.97 -0.08 -13.22
N GLN A 424 3.14 0.54 -13.29
CA GLN A 424 3.47 1.59 -14.26
C GLN A 424 4.69 1.11 -15.07
N GLU A 425 4.73 1.47 -16.36
CA GLU A 425 5.88 1.16 -17.22
C GLU A 425 7.11 1.96 -16.75
N CYS A 426 7.99 1.33 -15.97
CA CYS A 426 9.30 1.89 -15.64
C CYS A 426 10.38 1.31 -16.59
N TYR A 427 11.58 1.88 -16.53
CA TYR A 427 12.72 1.51 -17.35
C TYR A 427 13.01 0.00 -17.28
N GLU A 428 13.40 -0.61 -18.41
CA GLU A 428 13.72 -2.04 -18.56
C GLU A 428 12.55 -3.05 -18.38
N GLY A 429 11.29 -2.59 -18.47
CA GLY A 429 10.12 -3.48 -18.43
C GLY A 429 9.84 -4.07 -17.06
N VAL A 430 10.27 -3.37 -15.99
CA VAL A 430 9.95 -3.68 -14.60
C VAL A 430 8.80 -2.79 -14.15
N PHE A 431 7.69 -3.38 -13.71
CA PHE A 431 6.49 -2.65 -13.27
C PHE A 431 6.56 -2.24 -11.79
N THR A 432 7.60 -1.49 -11.40
CA THR A 432 7.77 -0.94 -10.05
C THR A 432 8.55 0.36 -10.06
N CYS A 433 8.17 1.30 -9.19
CA CYS A 433 8.89 2.56 -9.02
C CYS A 433 9.45 2.69 -7.59
N GLY A 434 10.72 3.08 -7.48
CA GLY A 434 11.37 3.46 -6.22
C GLY A 434 11.98 2.30 -5.42
N PRO A 435 12.36 2.53 -4.16
CA PRO A 435 12.19 3.77 -3.41
C PRO A 435 13.27 4.82 -3.71
N CYS A 436 12.87 6.09 -3.83
CA CYS A 436 13.77 7.25 -3.93
C CYS A 436 13.52 8.28 -2.82
N PRO A 437 14.52 9.09 -2.45
CA PRO A 437 14.31 10.14 -1.46
C PRO A 437 13.35 11.21 -2.00
N VAL A 438 12.34 11.58 -1.21
CA VAL A 438 11.43 12.69 -1.55
C VAL A 438 12.20 13.99 -1.78
N LEU A 439 13.28 14.20 -1.01
CA LEU A 439 14.17 15.35 -1.18
C LEU A 439 14.90 15.35 -2.54
N ALA A 440 15.26 14.19 -3.08
CA ALA A 440 15.89 14.09 -4.39
C ALA A 440 14.93 14.49 -5.51
N ILE A 441 13.64 14.14 -5.37
CA ILE A 441 12.58 14.62 -6.26
C ILE A 441 12.48 16.15 -6.16
N ARG A 442 12.39 16.71 -4.95
CA ARG A 442 12.28 18.16 -4.75
C ARG A 442 13.42 18.96 -5.39
N ASN A 443 14.64 18.44 -5.30
CA ASN A 443 15.86 19.15 -5.70
C ASN A 443 16.33 18.81 -7.13
N GLY A 444 15.60 17.96 -7.86
CA GLY A 444 15.98 17.51 -9.20
C GLY A 444 17.29 16.71 -9.22
N ASP A 445 17.60 15.97 -8.15
CA ASP A 445 18.78 15.10 -8.04
C ASP A 445 18.54 13.74 -8.74
N LEU A 446 18.23 13.81 -10.03
CA LEU A 446 17.72 12.68 -10.83
C LEU A 446 18.72 11.55 -11.06
N TYR A 447 19.99 11.74 -10.70
CA TYR A 447 21.03 10.72 -10.75
C TYR A 447 21.00 9.78 -9.54
N LEU A 448 20.27 10.14 -8.47
CA LEU A 448 20.07 9.29 -7.30
C LEU A 448 18.94 8.31 -7.58
N GLY A 449 19.21 7.02 -7.46
CA GLY A 449 18.20 5.97 -7.62
C GLY A 449 17.29 5.79 -6.40
N TYR A 450 16.18 5.06 -6.52
CA TYR A 450 15.68 4.37 -7.73
C TYR A 450 14.53 5.17 -8.38
N ASP A 451 14.48 5.24 -9.71
CA ASP A 451 13.34 5.78 -10.47
C ASP A 451 12.96 7.25 -10.18
N THR A 452 13.86 8.04 -9.59
CA THR A 452 13.64 9.47 -9.26
C THR A 452 13.19 10.30 -10.46
N LYS A 453 13.69 9.99 -11.67
CA LYS A 453 13.28 10.65 -12.92
C LYS A 453 11.78 10.53 -13.18
N PHE A 454 11.23 9.35 -12.96
CA PHE A 454 9.83 9.05 -13.20
C PHE A 454 8.93 9.85 -12.25
N LEU A 455 9.18 9.74 -10.93
CA LEU A 455 8.41 10.47 -9.93
C LEU A 455 8.60 12.00 -10.03
N PHE A 456 9.75 12.46 -10.51
CA PHE A 456 9.96 13.89 -10.80
C PHE A 456 9.06 14.38 -11.94
N ALA A 457 8.97 13.63 -13.04
CA ALA A 457 8.09 13.95 -14.16
C ALA A 457 6.61 13.96 -13.73
N GLU A 458 6.18 13.01 -12.90
CA GLU A 458 4.79 12.92 -12.38
C GLU A 458 4.33 14.20 -11.64
N VAL A 459 5.26 14.96 -11.04
CA VAL A 459 4.96 16.13 -10.18
C VAL A 459 5.40 17.49 -10.74
N ASN A 460 6.29 17.53 -11.74
CA ASN A 460 6.84 18.77 -12.30
C ASN A 460 6.51 19.03 -13.78
N GLY A 461 5.78 18.14 -14.45
CA GLY A 461 5.46 18.26 -15.88
C GLY A 461 4.67 19.53 -16.28
N ASP A 462 5.04 20.11 -17.41
CA ASP A 462 4.31 21.16 -18.13
C ASP A 462 3.60 20.56 -19.35
N ARG A 463 2.44 21.11 -19.71
CA ARG A 463 1.67 20.62 -20.86
C ARG A 463 1.88 21.46 -22.10
N VAL A 464 2.12 20.83 -23.24
CA VAL A 464 2.20 21.46 -24.55
C VAL A 464 1.01 21.03 -25.40
N PHE A 465 0.37 22.00 -26.05
CA PHE A 465 -0.71 21.76 -26.99
C PHE A 465 -0.22 21.86 -28.42
N TRP A 466 -0.50 20.83 -29.20
CA TRP A 466 -0.10 20.69 -30.59
C TRP A 466 -1.31 20.68 -31.51
N ILE A 467 -1.27 21.47 -32.59
CA ILE A 467 -2.18 21.33 -33.71
C ILE A 467 -1.55 20.37 -34.72
N VAL A 468 -2.31 19.36 -35.14
CA VAL A 468 -1.88 18.35 -36.11
C VAL A 468 -2.76 18.41 -37.34
N ASP A 469 -2.18 18.83 -38.46
CA ASP A 469 -2.91 18.94 -39.72
C ASP A 469 -3.22 17.57 -40.35
N SER A 470 -3.85 17.59 -41.54
CA SER A 470 -4.21 16.39 -42.29
C SER A 470 -3.00 15.64 -42.87
N GLU A 471 -1.85 16.31 -43.02
CA GLU A 471 -0.60 15.74 -43.53
C GLU A 471 0.25 15.14 -42.39
N GLY A 472 -0.11 15.43 -41.14
CA GLY A 472 0.60 15.00 -39.95
C GLY A 472 1.66 15.98 -39.45
N ASN A 473 1.75 17.18 -40.03
CA ASN A 473 2.62 18.23 -39.50
C ASN A 473 2.08 18.69 -38.15
N MET A 474 3.00 18.93 -37.20
CA MET A 474 2.66 19.30 -35.82
C MET A 474 3.19 20.69 -35.50
N GLU A 475 2.33 21.54 -34.94
CA GLU A 475 2.67 22.90 -34.54
C GLU A 475 2.30 23.15 -33.07
N PRO A 476 3.26 23.55 -32.21
CA PRO A 476 2.98 23.84 -30.81
C PRO A 476 2.39 25.25 -30.68
N VAL A 477 1.18 25.35 -30.14
CA VAL A 477 0.40 26.61 -30.10
C VAL A 477 0.27 27.22 -28.72
N TYR A 478 0.42 26.41 -27.66
CA TYR A 478 0.29 26.88 -26.29
C TYR A 478 1.01 25.95 -25.30
N LYS A 479 1.54 26.52 -24.21
CA LYS A 479 2.17 25.78 -23.11
C LYS A 479 1.54 26.18 -21.78
N ASP A 480 1.05 25.19 -21.06
CA ASP A 480 0.45 25.29 -19.74
C ASP A 480 1.49 24.91 -18.69
N TYR A 481 1.91 25.91 -17.90
CA TYR A 481 2.94 25.73 -16.89
C TYR A 481 2.38 25.30 -15.53
N ASP A 482 3.14 24.49 -14.80
CA ASP A 482 2.84 24.13 -13.41
C ASP A 482 1.42 23.59 -13.21
N ILE A 483 0.97 22.72 -14.11
CA ILE A 483 -0.38 22.16 -14.08
C ILE A 483 -0.51 20.84 -13.32
N VAL A 484 0.60 20.10 -13.15
CA VAL A 484 0.64 18.79 -12.46
C VAL A 484 1.23 18.91 -11.07
N GLY A 485 1.18 17.83 -10.28
CA GLY A 485 1.81 17.82 -8.96
C GLY A 485 1.10 18.73 -7.96
N LYS A 486 -0.24 18.74 -7.92
CA LYS A 486 -1.03 19.69 -7.12
C LYS A 486 -1.56 19.04 -5.85
N PHE A 487 -1.69 19.86 -4.80
CA PHE A 487 -2.33 19.50 -3.53
C PHE A 487 -1.94 18.11 -3.03
N MET A 488 -0.65 17.77 -3.11
CA MET A 488 -0.18 16.45 -2.73
C MET A 488 -0.54 16.22 -1.26
N SER A 489 -1.23 15.13 -0.98
CA SER A 489 -1.99 14.99 0.26
C SER A 489 -1.67 13.69 0.97
N THR A 490 -1.58 13.77 2.29
CA THR A 490 -1.54 12.61 3.17
C THR A 490 -2.38 12.87 4.41
N LYS A 491 -2.58 11.83 5.23
CA LYS A 491 -3.32 11.96 6.47
C LYS A 491 -2.44 12.67 7.49
N ALA A 492 -2.96 13.76 8.06
CA ALA A 492 -2.25 14.48 9.10
C ALA A 492 -2.16 13.62 10.38
N VAL A 493 -1.01 13.69 11.04
CA VAL A 493 -0.65 12.88 12.21
C VAL A 493 -1.72 12.94 13.28
N ASN A 494 -2.24 11.79 13.71
CA ASN A 494 -3.23 11.66 14.78
C ASN A 494 -4.53 12.48 14.57
N THR A 495 -4.87 12.83 13.33
CA THR A 495 -6.14 13.50 12.98
C THR A 495 -6.81 12.82 11.78
N ILE A 496 -8.02 13.25 11.42
CA ILE A 496 -8.70 12.85 10.17
C ILE A 496 -8.54 13.88 9.04
N SER A 497 -7.81 14.98 9.28
CA SER A 497 -7.63 16.05 8.31
C SER A 497 -6.51 15.77 7.32
N ARG A 498 -6.49 16.56 6.26
CA ARG A 498 -5.48 16.55 5.20
C ARG A 498 -4.22 17.27 5.67
N ASP A 499 -3.07 16.67 5.43
CA ASP A 499 -1.77 17.34 5.42
C ASP A 499 -1.34 17.55 3.97
N ASP A 500 -0.98 18.78 3.62
CA ASP A 500 -0.52 19.14 2.28
C ASP A 500 1.02 19.05 2.22
N VAL A 501 1.51 18.05 1.51
CA VAL A 501 2.93 17.74 1.36
C VAL A 501 3.50 18.20 0.01
N THR A 502 2.79 19.04 -0.75
CA THR A 502 3.23 19.50 -2.09
C THR A 502 4.62 20.10 -2.06
N SER A 503 4.89 20.96 -1.08
CA SER A 503 6.20 21.61 -0.93
C SER A 503 7.32 20.60 -0.64
N LYS A 504 7.02 19.38 -0.17
CA LYS A 504 8.04 18.34 0.05
C LYS A 504 8.54 17.73 -1.25
N TYR A 505 7.75 17.76 -2.32
CA TYR A 505 8.07 17.14 -3.61
C TYR A 505 8.56 18.10 -4.68
N LYS A 506 8.20 19.38 -4.59
CA LYS A 506 8.59 20.37 -5.60
C LYS A 506 8.72 21.77 -5.02
N GLN A 507 9.43 22.60 -5.76
CA GLN A 507 9.54 24.02 -5.45
C GLN A 507 8.22 24.75 -5.72
N GLU A 508 7.94 25.77 -4.92
CA GLU A 508 6.79 26.65 -5.14
C GLU A 508 6.89 27.33 -6.52
N SER A 509 5.74 27.63 -7.10
CA SER A 509 5.65 28.06 -8.51
C SER A 509 6.37 29.37 -8.78
N ASP A 510 6.44 30.25 -7.79
CA ASP A 510 7.09 31.56 -7.77
C ASP A 510 8.50 31.52 -7.14
N SER A 511 9.00 30.35 -6.76
CA SER A 511 10.34 30.19 -6.18
C SER A 511 11.44 30.49 -7.20
N ILE A 512 12.45 31.27 -6.78
CA ILE A 512 13.66 31.55 -7.56
C ILE A 512 14.51 30.30 -7.82
N GLU A 513 14.35 29.24 -7.03
CA GLU A 513 15.08 27.98 -7.17
C GLU A 513 14.49 27.09 -8.26
N LYS A 514 13.20 27.24 -8.58
CA LYS A 514 12.48 26.36 -9.51
C LYS A 514 13.13 26.31 -10.90
N PRO A 515 13.50 27.43 -11.54
CA PRO A 515 14.16 27.39 -12.85
C PRO A 515 15.47 26.61 -12.84
N GLU A 516 16.27 26.70 -11.77
CA GLU A 516 17.52 25.97 -11.64
C GLU A 516 17.28 24.46 -11.49
N VAL A 517 16.31 24.07 -10.66
CA VAL A 517 15.90 22.66 -10.49
C VAL A 517 15.40 22.06 -11.80
N ILE A 518 14.58 22.79 -12.56
CA ILE A 518 14.07 22.36 -13.87
C ILE A 518 15.22 22.26 -14.89
N ALA A 519 16.11 23.25 -14.95
CA ALA A 519 17.27 23.22 -15.85
C ALA A 519 18.21 22.05 -15.53
N LYS A 520 18.38 21.72 -14.25
CA LYS A 520 19.15 20.56 -13.79
C LYS A 520 18.47 19.25 -14.19
N ALA A 521 17.16 19.13 -14.03
CA ALA A 521 16.39 17.96 -14.45
C ALA A 521 16.46 17.75 -15.98
N ASN A 522 16.31 18.81 -16.78
CA ASN A 522 16.34 18.75 -18.24
C ASN A 522 17.66 18.23 -18.81
N LYS A 523 18.79 18.38 -18.10
CA LYS A 523 20.08 17.77 -18.49
C LYS A 523 20.05 16.24 -18.52
N PHE A 524 19.11 15.62 -17.82
CA PHE A 524 18.89 14.17 -17.80
C PHE A 524 17.76 13.71 -18.71
N SER A 525 17.10 14.65 -19.41
CA SER A 525 16.06 14.40 -20.40
C SER A 525 16.63 14.47 -21.83
N GLY A 526 16.03 13.73 -22.76
CA GLY A 526 16.43 13.74 -24.18
C GLY A 526 15.73 14.80 -25.02
N ARG A 527 14.78 15.56 -24.46
CA ARG A 527 13.92 16.51 -25.19
C ARG A 527 14.43 17.94 -25.08
N THR A 528 14.29 18.70 -26.16
CA THR A 528 14.53 20.16 -26.21
C THR A 528 13.23 20.92 -26.00
N ASP A 529 13.29 22.07 -25.32
CA ASP A 529 12.14 22.96 -25.19
C ASP A 529 11.59 23.38 -26.55
N VAL A 530 10.26 23.36 -26.66
CA VAL A 530 9.53 23.72 -27.88
C VAL A 530 9.31 25.23 -28.00
N VAL A 531 9.42 25.76 -29.23
CA VAL A 531 9.14 27.17 -29.52
C VAL A 531 7.66 27.31 -29.88
N ILE A 532 6.89 27.97 -29.02
CA ILE A 532 5.45 28.18 -29.21
C ILE A 532 5.19 29.25 -30.28
N ARG A 533 4.30 28.95 -31.23
CA ARG A 533 3.80 29.95 -32.19
C ARG A 533 3.04 31.04 -31.45
N LYS A 534 3.42 32.30 -31.67
CA LYS A 534 2.72 33.46 -31.11
C LYS A 534 1.66 33.97 -32.10
N PRO A 535 0.46 34.34 -31.63
CA PRO A 535 -0.50 35.04 -32.48
C PRO A 535 -0.01 36.44 -32.82
N SER A 536 -0.58 37.06 -33.85
CA SER A 536 -0.24 38.44 -34.21
C SER A 536 -0.74 39.46 -33.17
N ALA A 537 -1.84 39.14 -32.48
CA ALA A 537 -2.34 39.83 -31.30
C ALA A 537 -3.11 38.85 -30.39
N ALA A 538 -3.12 39.11 -29.09
CA ALA A 538 -3.90 38.36 -28.10
C ALA A 538 -4.94 39.29 -27.47
N ASP A 539 -5.98 39.60 -28.23
CA ASP A 539 -6.96 40.67 -27.96
C ASP A 539 -8.39 40.16 -27.79
N VAL A 540 -8.55 38.85 -27.58
CA VAL A 540 -9.78 38.25 -27.06
C VAL A 540 -9.47 37.54 -25.74
N GLU A 541 -10.15 37.93 -24.67
CA GLU A 541 -10.07 37.27 -23.37
C GLU A 541 -11.11 36.15 -23.26
N PHE A 542 -10.70 34.99 -22.77
CA PHE A 542 -11.56 33.81 -22.65
C PHE A 542 -11.73 33.41 -21.18
N SER A 543 -12.97 33.15 -20.76
CA SER A 543 -13.24 32.56 -19.44
C SER A 543 -14.33 31.49 -19.52
N VAL A 544 -14.09 30.36 -18.87
CA VAL A 544 -15.04 29.23 -18.81
C VAL A 544 -15.70 29.24 -17.45
N ASN A 545 -17.03 29.24 -17.44
CA ASN A 545 -17.84 29.10 -16.23
C ASN A 545 -18.72 27.87 -16.38
N GLY A 546 -18.94 27.14 -15.30
CA GLY A 546 -19.82 25.98 -15.29
C GLY A 546 -19.57 25.14 -14.07
N ASP A 547 -20.59 24.41 -13.63
CA ASP A 547 -20.45 23.45 -12.54
C ASP A 547 -21.49 22.33 -12.64
N VAL A 548 -21.22 21.22 -11.94
CA VAL A 548 -22.18 20.12 -11.81
C VAL A 548 -23.19 20.46 -10.72
N GLN A 549 -24.46 20.53 -11.09
CA GLN A 549 -25.58 20.70 -10.18
C GLN A 549 -25.78 19.45 -9.32
N LYS A 550 -26.45 19.59 -8.17
CA LYS A 550 -26.79 18.45 -7.29
C LYS A 550 -27.60 17.36 -8.00
N SER A 551 -28.44 17.74 -8.96
CA SER A 551 -29.20 16.84 -9.82
C SER A 551 -28.34 15.96 -10.73
N GLY A 552 -27.06 16.34 -10.92
CA GLY A 552 -26.16 15.78 -11.92
C GLY A 552 -26.23 16.49 -13.27
N ASP A 553 -27.02 17.55 -13.43
CA ASP A 553 -27.00 18.36 -14.66
C ASP A 553 -25.72 19.21 -14.72
N ILE A 554 -25.23 19.48 -15.94
CA ILE A 554 -24.03 20.27 -16.19
C ILE A 554 -24.39 21.40 -17.15
N ASP A 555 -24.15 22.64 -16.74
CA ASP A 555 -24.28 23.83 -17.59
C ASP A 555 -22.94 24.55 -17.68
N ILE A 556 -22.52 24.88 -18.90
CA ILE A 556 -21.20 25.40 -19.23
C ILE A 556 -21.38 26.63 -20.13
N GLU A 557 -20.59 27.67 -19.86
CA GLU A 557 -20.50 28.90 -20.63
C GLU A 557 -19.04 29.29 -20.88
N LEU A 558 -18.66 29.44 -22.15
CA LEU A 558 -17.44 30.10 -22.57
C LEU A 558 -17.76 31.57 -22.87
N LYS A 559 -17.27 32.48 -22.03
CA LYS A 559 -17.32 33.92 -22.27
C LYS A 559 -16.08 34.36 -23.05
N MET A 560 -16.30 35.21 -24.03
CA MET A 560 -15.28 35.74 -24.92
C MET A 560 -15.43 37.26 -24.95
N ALA A 561 -14.41 38.00 -24.52
CA ALA A 561 -14.41 39.46 -24.49
C ALA A 561 -13.39 40.01 -25.48
N ASN A 562 -13.85 40.73 -26.50
CA ASN A 562 -12.96 41.41 -27.45
C ASN A 562 -12.43 42.69 -26.81
N THR A 563 -11.13 42.78 -26.59
CA THR A 563 -10.47 43.97 -26.01
C THR A 563 -9.90 44.91 -27.09
N SER A 564 -10.06 44.58 -28.37
CA SER A 564 -9.62 45.42 -29.49
C SER A 564 -10.71 46.40 -29.95
N GLU A 565 -10.28 47.42 -30.70
CA GLU A 565 -11.15 48.38 -31.37
C GLU A 565 -11.71 47.87 -32.72
N GLU A 566 -11.30 46.68 -33.13
CA GLU A 566 -11.70 46.05 -34.39
C GLU A 566 -12.58 44.83 -34.12
N PRO A 567 -13.52 44.48 -35.02
CA PRO A 567 -14.30 43.26 -34.84
C PRO A 567 -13.41 42.01 -34.93
N ARG A 568 -13.81 40.95 -34.23
CA ARG A 568 -13.12 39.64 -34.24
C ARG A 568 -14.09 38.53 -34.57
N ILE A 569 -13.66 37.56 -35.38
CA ILE A 569 -14.41 36.35 -35.65
C ILE A 569 -13.78 35.20 -34.88
N VAL A 570 -14.55 34.61 -33.97
CA VAL A 570 -14.11 33.53 -33.08
C VAL A 570 -14.87 32.25 -33.40
N ASP A 571 -14.16 31.27 -33.94
CA ASP A 571 -14.68 29.90 -34.09
C ASP A 571 -14.47 29.13 -32.80
N VAL A 572 -15.53 28.55 -32.25
CA VAL A 572 -15.52 27.81 -30.98
C VAL A 572 -15.98 26.38 -31.23
N TYR A 573 -15.16 25.42 -30.83
CA TYR A 573 -15.52 24.02 -30.74
C TYR A 573 -15.49 23.55 -29.28
N MET A 574 -16.58 22.95 -28.83
CA MET A 574 -16.70 22.33 -27.51
C MET A 574 -17.14 20.88 -27.65
N ILE A 575 -16.52 19.97 -26.92
CA ILE A 575 -16.95 18.57 -26.84
C ILE A 575 -16.87 18.05 -25.40
N ALA A 576 -18.00 17.51 -24.92
CA ALA A 576 -18.11 16.79 -23.68
C ALA A 576 -17.89 15.29 -23.91
N VAL A 577 -16.96 14.71 -23.15
CA VAL A 577 -16.53 13.31 -23.29
C VAL A 577 -16.58 12.65 -21.91
N ALA A 578 -17.17 11.46 -21.84
CA ALA A 578 -17.05 10.58 -20.68
C ALA A 578 -15.60 10.10 -20.53
N THR A 579 -14.98 10.36 -19.39
CA THR A 579 -13.58 10.03 -19.10
C THR A 579 -13.42 9.35 -17.75
N LYS A 580 -12.48 8.42 -17.65
CA LYS A 580 -12.05 7.84 -16.37
C LYS A 580 -11.20 8.83 -15.58
N TYR A 581 -10.98 8.58 -14.30
CA TYR A 581 -10.06 9.39 -13.48
C TYR A 581 -8.61 9.36 -14.00
N THR A 582 -8.25 8.35 -14.80
CA THR A 582 -6.96 8.25 -15.50
C THR A 582 -6.91 9.09 -16.77
N ALA A 583 -7.91 9.95 -17.00
CA ALA A 583 -8.11 10.74 -18.22
C ALA A 583 -8.33 9.94 -19.51
N VAL A 584 -8.48 8.60 -19.43
CA VAL A 584 -8.80 7.78 -20.60
C VAL A 584 -10.22 8.10 -21.10
N PRO A 585 -10.40 8.49 -22.37
CA PRO A 585 -11.71 8.77 -22.95
C PRO A 585 -12.49 7.48 -23.21
N LEU A 586 -13.81 7.53 -23.00
CA LEU A 586 -14.71 6.41 -23.21
C LEU A 586 -15.69 6.69 -24.35
N THR A 587 -16.51 7.73 -24.22
CA THR A 587 -17.62 8.00 -25.16
C THR A 587 -17.85 9.50 -25.29
N GLU A 588 -18.06 9.98 -26.50
CA GLU A 588 -18.44 11.37 -26.77
C GLU A 588 -19.93 11.56 -26.44
N LEU A 589 -20.23 12.54 -25.61
CA LEU A 589 -21.58 12.75 -25.06
C LEU A 589 -22.34 13.81 -25.87
N LYS A 590 -21.66 14.94 -26.14
CA LYS A 590 -22.23 16.08 -26.83
C LYS A 590 -21.13 16.97 -27.37
N ASP A 591 -21.26 17.43 -28.61
CA ASP A 591 -20.40 18.45 -29.19
C ASP A 591 -21.22 19.68 -29.63
N SER A 592 -20.53 20.79 -29.83
CA SER A 592 -21.09 22.01 -30.38
C SER A 592 -20.02 22.81 -31.10
N ASN A 593 -20.38 23.38 -32.24
CA ASN A 593 -19.55 24.30 -33.01
C ASN A 593 -20.31 25.61 -33.22
N SER A 594 -19.66 26.75 -33.01
CA SER A 594 -20.24 28.08 -33.22
C SER A 594 -19.21 29.07 -33.73
N THR A 595 -19.57 29.86 -34.74
CA THR A 595 -18.81 31.04 -35.17
C THR A 595 -19.45 32.28 -34.58
N ASN A 596 -18.70 33.05 -33.79
CA ASN A 596 -19.16 34.24 -33.10
C ASN A 596 -18.47 35.48 -33.68
N VAL A 597 -19.27 36.50 -34.04
CA VAL A 597 -18.76 37.81 -34.43
C VAL A 597 -18.79 38.70 -33.19
N LEU A 598 -17.61 39.09 -32.71
CA LEU A 598 -17.45 39.96 -31.55
C LEU A 598 -17.20 41.38 -32.04
N GLU A 599 -18.17 42.25 -31.81
CA GLU A 599 -18.01 43.69 -32.03
C GLU A 599 -16.87 44.26 -31.14
N PRO A 600 -16.27 45.39 -31.52
CA PRO A 600 -15.25 46.07 -30.72
C PRO A 600 -15.67 46.28 -29.26
N CYS A 601 -14.80 45.95 -28.32
CA CYS A 601 -15.05 46.11 -26.88
C CYS A 601 -16.34 45.44 -26.37
N LYS A 602 -16.81 44.37 -27.01
CA LYS A 602 -18.00 43.60 -26.62
C LYS A 602 -17.67 42.16 -26.23
N GLU A 603 -18.61 41.59 -25.47
CA GLU A 603 -18.58 40.20 -25.03
C GLU A 603 -19.57 39.35 -25.82
N SER A 604 -19.25 38.07 -25.99
CA SER A 604 -20.14 37.03 -26.50
C SER A 604 -20.00 35.76 -25.64
N VAL A 605 -21.01 34.90 -25.68
CA VAL A 605 -21.06 33.65 -24.90
C VAL A 605 -21.46 32.48 -25.78
N SER A 606 -20.68 31.41 -25.72
CA SER A 606 -21.04 30.09 -26.25
C SER A 606 -21.36 29.15 -25.09
N SER A 607 -22.51 28.47 -25.12
CA SER A 607 -22.98 27.63 -24.00
C SER A 607 -23.21 26.16 -24.39
N MET A 608 -23.01 25.25 -23.45
CA MET A 608 -23.35 23.82 -23.55
C MET A 608 -24.05 23.35 -22.27
N SER A 609 -25.13 22.59 -22.41
CA SER A 609 -25.86 21.97 -21.30
C SER A 609 -26.00 20.47 -21.52
N LEU A 610 -25.79 19.67 -20.47
CA LEU A 610 -26.00 18.21 -20.44
C LEU A 610 -26.92 17.86 -19.27
N LYS A 611 -28.00 17.14 -19.55
CA LYS A 611 -28.91 16.62 -18.50
C LYS A 611 -28.39 15.30 -17.96
N ALA A 612 -28.48 15.08 -16.64
CA ALA A 612 -28.03 13.82 -16.03
C ALA A 612 -28.68 12.59 -16.68
N THR A 613 -29.95 12.72 -17.09
CA THR A 613 -30.72 11.69 -17.80
C THR A 613 -30.13 11.31 -19.16
N GLU A 614 -29.37 12.19 -19.80
CA GLU A 614 -28.77 11.97 -21.11
C GLU A 614 -27.47 11.16 -21.03
N TYR A 615 -26.67 11.37 -19.98
CA TYR A 615 -25.30 10.83 -19.95
C TYR A 615 -25.01 9.87 -18.78
N MET A 616 -25.69 9.95 -17.62
CA MET A 616 -25.41 9.10 -16.45
C MET A 616 -25.51 7.60 -16.73
N SER A 617 -26.39 7.19 -17.64
CA SER A 617 -26.58 5.76 -17.98
C SER A 617 -25.42 5.18 -18.80
N THR A 618 -24.63 6.05 -19.45
CA THR A 618 -23.48 5.69 -20.30
C THR A 618 -22.16 5.71 -19.54
N LEU A 619 -22.12 6.34 -18.36
CA LEU A 619 -20.92 6.42 -17.54
C LEU A 619 -20.75 5.17 -16.68
N ASP A 620 -19.50 4.72 -16.58
CA ASP A 620 -19.09 3.87 -15.46
C ASP A 620 -19.17 4.70 -14.16
N ALA A 621 -19.42 4.05 -13.03
CA ALA A 621 -19.64 4.73 -11.74
C ALA A 621 -18.48 5.64 -11.28
N ASP A 622 -17.26 5.39 -11.77
CA ASP A 622 -16.03 6.13 -11.47
C ASP A 622 -15.62 7.12 -12.56
N SER A 623 -16.42 7.26 -13.61
CA SER A 623 -16.19 8.18 -14.71
C SER A 623 -16.83 9.55 -14.45
N HIS A 624 -16.31 10.55 -15.15
CA HIS A 624 -16.77 11.95 -15.09
C HIS A 624 -16.85 12.53 -16.51
N VAL A 625 -17.33 13.76 -16.64
CA VAL A 625 -17.38 14.46 -17.93
C VAL A 625 -16.18 15.38 -18.07
N SER A 626 -15.30 15.11 -19.04
CA SER A 626 -14.27 16.06 -19.47
C SER A 626 -14.82 16.92 -20.60
N LEU A 627 -14.74 18.24 -20.44
CA LEU A 627 -15.02 19.21 -21.48
C LEU A 627 -13.71 19.63 -22.16
N TYR A 628 -13.69 19.55 -23.48
CA TYR A 628 -12.60 20.01 -24.33
C TYR A 628 -13.09 21.23 -25.11
N ILE A 629 -12.37 22.35 -25.02
CA ILE A 629 -12.69 23.59 -25.70
C ILE A 629 -11.50 24.02 -26.55
N MET A 630 -11.76 24.34 -27.81
CA MET A 630 -10.86 25.15 -28.64
C MET A 630 -11.62 26.37 -29.14
N ALA A 631 -11.02 27.54 -29.02
CA ALA A 631 -11.51 28.76 -29.67
C ALA A 631 -10.38 29.41 -30.47
N THR A 632 -10.67 29.77 -31.74
CA THR A 632 -9.70 30.33 -32.67
C THR A 632 -10.18 31.66 -33.20
N VAL A 633 -9.37 32.70 -33.02
CA VAL A 633 -9.60 34.05 -33.55
C VAL A 633 -9.00 34.15 -34.95
N LYS A 634 -9.85 34.33 -35.97
CA LYS A 634 -9.43 34.23 -37.38
C LYS A 634 -8.38 35.25 -37.78
N GLU A 635 -8.56 36.49 -37.34
CA GLU A 635 -7.73 37.62 -37.76
C GLU A 635 -6.33 37.55 -37.17
N THR A 636 -6.20 37.03 -35.94
CA THR A 636 -4.94 37.08 -35.17
C THR A 636 -4.23 35.74 -35.06
N SER A 637 -4.90 34.65 -35.45
CA SER A 637 -4.49 33.27 -35.15
C SER A 637 -4.33 33.01 -33.64
N GLN A 638 -4.99 33.78 -32.78
CA GLN A 638 -5.04 33.50 -31.35
C GLN A 638 -5.85 32.22 -31.12
N VAL A 639 -5.27 31.28 -30.39
CA VAL A 639 -5.93 30.02 -30.03
C VAL A 639 -6.04 29.93 -28.51
N TYR A 640 -7.25 29.63 -28.04
CA TYR A 640 -7.53 29.28 -26.65
C TYR A 640 -7.88 27.80 -26.58
N ILE A 641 -7.15 27.03 -25.78
CA ILE A 641 -7.42 25.61 -25.56
C ILE A 641 -7.60 25.38 -24.06
N LYS A 642 -8.68 24.68 -23.70
CA LYS A 642 -8.95 24.33 -22.31
C LYS A 642 -9.53 22.93 -22.19
N ARG A 643 -9.12 22.24 -21.13
CA ARG A 643 -9.77 21.02 -20.64
C ARG A 643 -10.26 21.26 -19.22
N GLU A 644 -11.55 21.05 -18.99
CA GLU A 644 -12.18 21.13 -17.67
C GLU A 644 -12.86 19.80 -17.30
N ILE A 645 -12.94 19.50 -16.01
CA ILE A 645 -13.50 18.24 -15.51
C ILE A 645 -14.72 18.52 -14.63
N TYR A 646 -15.82 17.88 -14.97
CA TYR A 646 -17.11 17.98 -14.29
C TYR A 646 -17.46 16.63 -13.64
N ARG A 647 -17.34 16.58 -12.31
CA ARG A 647 -17.60 15.38 -11.51
C ARG A 647 -18.79 15.60 -10.56
N VAL A 648 -19.69 14.62 -10.54
CA VAL A 648 -20.83 14.56 -9.62
C VAL A 648 -20.33 14.41 -8.18
N GLU A 649 -20.90 15.22 -7.29
CA GLU A 649 -20.61 15.19 -5.86
C GLU A 649 -21.17 13.90 -5.24
N GLN A 650 -20.36 13.22 -4.42
CA GLN A 650 -20.80 12.02 -3.73
C GLN A 650 -21.75 12.42 -2.57
N PRO A 651 -22.94 11.81 -2.44
CA PRO A 651 -23.80 12.04 -1.28
C PRO A 651 -23.14 11.56 0.02
N ASN A 652 -23.58 12.14 1.14
CA ASN A 652 -23.16 11.72 2.46
C ASN A 652 -23.78 10.37 2.83
N LEU A 653 -22.95 9.43 3.28
CA LEU A 653 -23.40 8.18 3.90
C LEU A 653 -23.39 8.36 5.42
N GLU A 654 -24.56 8.58 5.99
CA GLU A 654 -24.70 8.79 7.44
C GLU A 654 -24.68 7.44 8.17
N LEU A 655 -23.87 7.35 9.22
CA LEU A 655 -23.79 6.19 10.11
C LEU A 655 -24.22 6.58 11.53
N LYS A 656 -25.06 5.75 12.14
CA LYS A 656 -25.46 5.86 13.55
C LYS A 656 -25.42 4.51 14.21
N THR A 657 -25.03 4.47 15.48
CA THR A 657 -24.96 3.23 16.26
C THR A 657 -26.09 3.18 17.27
N GLU A 658 -26.65 2.00 17.48
CA GLU A 658 -27.67 1.76 18.51
C GLU A 658 -27.16 0.71 19.51
N GLY A 659 -27.32 1.02 20.79
CA GLY A 659 -26.80 0.20 21.89
C GLY A 659 -25.32 0.45 22.21
N SER A 660 -24.75 -0.40 23.08
CA SER A 660 -23.37 -0.29 23.52
C SER A 660 -22.50 -1.36 22.84
N ALA A 661 -21.38 -0.95 22.26
CA ALA A 661 -20.42 -1.87 21.66
C ALA A 661 -19.63 -2.63 22.74
N MET A 662 -19.70 -3.96 22.72
CA MET A 662 -18.96 -4.84 23.63
C MET A 662 -18.25 -5.93 22.83
N VAL A 663 -17.04 -6.29 23.25
CA VAL A 663 -16.30 -7.41 22.66
C VAL A 663 -17.17 -8.68 22.68
N GLY A 664 -17.29 -9.34 21.55
CA GLY A 664 -18.02 -10.61 21.42
C GLY A 664 -19.53 -10.47 21.23
N LYS A 665 -20.13 -9.29 21.42
CA LYS A 665 -21.59 -9.07 21.33
C LYS A 665 -21.95 -8.27 20.07
N PRO A 666 -22.95 -8.71 19.29
CA PRO A 666 -23.44 -7.93 18.15
C PRO A 666 -24.17 -6.67 18.62
N PHE A 667 -24.08 -5.60 17.84
CA PHE A 667 -24.85 -4.38 18.00
C PHE A 667 -25.22 -3.81 16.62
N ASP A 668 -26.20 -2.91 16.58
CA ASP A 668 -26.78 -2.42 15.33
C ASP A 668 -26.12 -1.11 14.89
N VAL A 669 -25.83 -1.02 13.58
CA VAL A 669 -25.40 0.20 12.90
C VAL A 669 -26.41 0.52 11.81
N ILE A 670 -27.00 1.71 11.91
CA ILE A 670 -27.95 2.24 10.94
C ILE A 670 -27.18 3.06 9.91
N VAL A 671 -27.34 2.66 8.64
CA VAL A 671 -26.79 3.33 7.47
C VAL A 671 -27.90 4.09 6.76
N LYS A 672 -27.72 5.38 6.50
CA LYS A 672 -28.68 6.23 5.82
C LYS A 672 -28.04 6.92 4.61
N LEU A 673 -28.76 6.93 3.49
CA LEU A 673 -28.35 7.58 2.24
C LEU A 673 -29.57 8.24 1.58
N VAL A 674 -29.38 9.45 1.06
CA VAL A 674 -30.38 10.15 0.22
C VAL A 674 -29.82 10.28 -1.19
N ASN A 675 -30.60 9.91 -2.21
CA ASN A 675 -30.18 10.06 -3.61
C ASN A 675 -30.30 11.53 -4.06
N PRO A 676 -29.19 12.24 -4.36
CA PRO A 676 -29.25 13.63 -4.79
C PRO A 676 -29.55 13.79 -6.29
N LEU A 677 -29.39 12.73 -7.09
CA LEU A 677 -29.45 12.79 -8.54
C LEU A 677 -30.89 12.81 -9.06
N SER A 678 -31.08 13.38 -10.25
CA SER A 678 -32.35 13.31 -10.98
C SER A 678 -32.63 11.93 -11.61
N VAL A 679 -31.67 11.00 -11.52
CA VAL A 679 -31.78 9.61 -11.99
C VAL A 679 -31.80 8.63 -10.81
N PRO A 680 -32.46 7.46 -10.94
CA PRO A 680 -32.47 6.45 -9.88
C PRO A 680 -31.09 5.78 -9.71
N LEU A 681 -30.68 5.52 -8.47
CA LEU A 681 -29.52 4.68 -8.14
C LEU A 681 -29.91 3.21 -8.21
N THR A 682 -29.15 2.42 -8.96
CA THR A 682 -29.49 1.02 -9.27
C THR A 682 -28.37 0.06 -8.86
N SER A 683 -28.73 -1.17 -8.52
CA SER A 683 -27.79 -2.21 -8.06
C SER A 683 -26.98 -1.78 -6.83
N GLY A 684 -27.64 -1.15 -5.87
CA GLY A 684 -27.02 -0.65 -4.65
C GLY A 684 -26.45 -1.77 -3.77
N SER A 685 -25.28 -1.58 -3.19
CA SER A 685 -24.72 -2.44 -2.15
C SER A 685 -24.03 -1.60 -1.06
N ILE A 686 -24.10 -2.09 0.18
CA ILE A 686 -23.40 -1.52 1.33
C ILE A 686 -22.38 -2.53 1.82
N CYS A 687 -21.15 -2.08 1.99
CA CYS A 687 -20.07 -2.84 2.62
C CYS A 687 -19.63 -2.11 3.88
N MET A 688 -19.34 -2.86 4.94
CA MET A 688 -18.85 -2.32 6.20
C MET A 688 -17.55 -3.02 6.61
N GLU A 689 -16.67 -2.29 7.28
CA GLU A 689 -15.41 -2.82 7.80
C GLU A 689 -14.93 -1.98 8.97
N GLY A 690 -14.02 -2.51 9.78
CA GLY A 690 -13.39 -1.77 10.87
C GLY A 690 -12.33 -2.60 11.57
N PRO A 691 -11.23 -1.99 12.06
CA PRO A 691 -10.19 -2.72 12.77
C PRO A 691 -10.77 -3.46 13.98
N GLY A 692 -10.39 -4.72 14.16
CA GLY A 692 -10.86 -5.53 15.28
C GLY A 692 -12.38 -5.77 15.27
N MET A 693 -13.04 -5.70 14.12
CA MET A 693 -14.43 -6.16 13.94
C MET A 693 -14.46 -7.54 13.27
N VAL A 694 -15.53 -8.30 13.50
CA VAL A 694 -15.85 -9.45 12.65
C VAL A 694 -16.28 -8.90 11.28
N LYS A 695 -15.72 -9.46 10.20
CA LYS A 695 -16.02 -9.05 8.83
C LYS A 695 -17.54 -9.16 8.56
N PRO A 696 -18.26 -8.06 8.36
CA PRO A 696 -19.69 -8.13 8.07
C PRO A 696 -19.88 -8.55 6.60
N SER A 697 -21.03 -9.17 6.33
CA SER A 697 -21.41 -9.50 4.94
C SER A 697 -21.88 -8.24 4.22
N SER A 698 -21.58 -8.13 2.92
CA SER A 698 -22.13 -7.07 2.07
C SER A 698 -23.67 -7.17 2.02
N VAL A 699 -24.34 -6.04 2.16
CA VAL A 699 -25.81 -5.94 2.12
C VAL A 699 -26.23 -5.38 0.77
N LYS A 700 -26.99 -6.15 -0.01
CA LYS A 700 -27.54 -5.71 -1.30
C LYS A 700 -28.85 -4.96 -1.10
N ILE A 701 -28.96 -3.78 -1.72
CA ILE A 701 -30.19 -2.99 -1.75
C ILE A 701 -31.11 -3.57 -2.84
N LYS A 702 -32.29 -4.03 -2.43
CA LYS A 702 -33.20 -4.79 -3.31
C LYS A 702 -33.90 -3.94 -4.37
N LYS A 703 -34.14 -2.65 -4.09
CA LYS A 703 -34.86 -1.73 -4.97
C LYS A 703 -33.94 -0.61 -5.43
N SER A 704 -34.25 -0.05 -6.60
CA SER A 704 -33.63 1.20 -7.04
C SER A 704 -34.04 2.34 -6.10
N ILE A 705 -33.12 3.26 -5.84
CA ILE A 705 -33.34 4.45 -5.01
C ILE A 705 -33.70 5.60 -5.94
N GLY A 706 -34.96 6.02 -5.96
CA GLY A 706 -35.45 7.10 -6.81
C GLY A 706 -34.84 8.47 -6.48
N PRO A 707 -35.04 9.49 -7.34
CA PRO A 707 -34.59 10.85 -7.07
C PRO A 707 -35.14 11.39 -5.73
N ASN A 708 -34.26 11.94 -4.88
CA ASN A 708 -34.56 12.41 -3.53
C ASN A 708 -35.11 11.34 -2.57
N GLU A 709 -35.13 10.06 -2.95
CA GLU A 709 -35.52 8.97 -2.06
C GLU A 709 -34.43 8.72 -1.01
N GLU A 710 -34.86 8.42 0.21
CA GLU A 710 -33.99 8.04 1.33
C GLU A 710 -34.08 6.52 1.56
N ILE A 711 -32.92 5.88 1.74
CA ILE A 711 -32.83 4.52 2.26
C ILE A 711 -32.26 4.49 3.68
N ARG A 712 -32.73 3.52 4.46
CA ARG A 712 -32.18 3.18 5.77
C ARG A 712 -32.02 1.67 5.88
N GLU A 713 -30.80 1.23 6.16
CA GLU A 713 -30.47 -0.17 6.37
C GLU A 713 -29.85 -0.36 7.75
N THR A 714 -30.23 -1.43 8.45
CA THR A 714 -29.67 -1.77 9.76
C THR A 714 -28.75 -2.98 9.61
N ILE A 715 -27.48 -2.83 10.00
CA ILE A 715 -26.45 -3.85 9.83
C ILE A 715 -25.86 -4.20 11.19
N GLN A 716 -25.88 -5.48 11.53
CA GLN A 716 -25.27 -5.98 12.76
C GLN A 716 -23.75 -6.10 12.61
N VAL A 717 -23.04 -5.51 13.57
CA VAL A 717 -21.58 -5.56 13.67
C VAL A 717 -21.19 -6.19 15.01
N LYS A 718 -20.11 -6.98 15.01
CA LYS A 718 -19.61 -7.67 16.21
C LYS A 718 -18.12 -7.33 16.44
N PRO A 719 -17.77 -6.61 17.52
CA PRO A 719 -16.38 -6.33 17.86
C PRO A 719 -15.62 -7.56 18.36
N ARG A 720 -14.33 -7.62 18.04
CA ARG A 720 -13.33 -8.59 18.52
C ARG A 720 -12.30 -7.95 19.47
N ARG A 721 -12.00 -6.66 19.31
CA ARG A 721 -11.02 -5.92 20.12
C ARG A 721 -11.66 -4.70 20.80
N ALA A 722 -11.35 -4.50 22.08
CA ALA A 722 -11.81 -3.35 22.87
C ALA A 722 -11.04 -2.05 22.57
N GLY A 723 -11.55 -0.92 23.07
CA GLY A 723 -11.00 0.42 22.89
C GLY A 723 -11.72 1.24 21.83
N ARG A 724 -11.21 2.45 21.56
CA ARG A 724 -11.71 3.34 20.51
C ARG A 724 -11.49 2.69 19.14
N ARG A 725 -12.55 2.57 18.36
CA ARG A 725 -12.56 1.93 17.03
C ARG A 725 -13.36 2.76 16.05
N GLU A 726 -13.08 2.56 14.78
CA GLU A 726 -13.76 3.23 13.67
C GLU A 726 -14.45 2.18 12.80
N ILE A 727 -15.71 2.42 12.48
CA ILE A 727 -16.46 1.65 11.50
C ILE A 727 -16.54 2.46 10.22
N ILE A 728 -16.13 1.83 9.13
CA ILE A 728 -16.11 2.37 7.78
C ILE A 728 -17.22 1.67 7.00
N ALA A 729 -18.12 2.45 6.40
CA ALA A 729 -19.09 1.96 5.43
C ALA A 729 -18.83 2.56 4.05
N SER A 730 -19.13 1.77 3.02
CA SER A 730 -19.19 2.26 1.65
C SER A 730 -20.47 1.80 0.98
N PHE A 731 -21.04 2.70 0.20
CA PHE A 731 -22.16 2.42 -0.69
C PHE A 731 -21.67 2.45 -2.14
N GLN A 732 -22.14 1.49 -2.93
CA GLN A 732 -21.83 1.39 -4.34
C GLN A 732 -23.11 1.18 -5.14
N CYS A 733 -23.18 1.77 -6.32
CA CYS A 733 -24.22 1.49 -7.28
C CYS A 733 -23.67 1.68 -8.70
N LYS A 734 -24.52 1.48 -9.72
CA LYS A 734 -24.09 1.68 -11.12
C LYS A 734 -23.75 3.15 -11.43
N GLN A 735 -24.41 4.10 -10.79
CA GLN A 735 -24.30 5.53 -11.08
C GLN A 735 -23.24 6.26 -10.24
N LEU A 736 -22.93 5.75 -9.04
CA LEU A 736 -22.05 6.40 -8.07
C LEU A 736 -21.09 5.38 -7.45
N CYS A 737 -19.84 5.77 -7.36
CA CYS A 737 -18.83 5.10 -6.55
C CYS A 737 -18.31 6.01 -5.43
N ASN A 738 -17.50 5.45 -4.54
CA ASN A 738 -16.81 6.17 -3.47
C ASN A 738 -17.73 6.96 -2.50
N VAL A 739 -18.98 6.53 -2.34
CA VAL A 739 -19.86 7.04 -1.29
C VAL A 739 -19.47 6.34 0.00
N THR A 740 -18.89 7.07 0.95
CA THR A 740 -18.35 6.49 2.19
C THR A 740 -18.84 7.22 3.42
N GLY A 741 -18.88 6.49 4.53
CA GLY A 741 -19.32 6.98 5.83
C GLY A 741 -18.46 6.38 6.94
N VAL A 742 -18.31 7.13 8.03
CA VAL A 742 -17.51 6.72 9.17
C VAL A 742 -18.27 6.99 10.46
N VAL A 743 -18.19 6.06 11.42
CA VAL A 743 -18.63 6.29 12.79
C VAL A 743 -17.58 5.76 13.76
N GLU A 744 -17.29 6.55 14.76
CA GLU A 744 -16.42 6.16 15.86
C GLU A 744 -17.22 5.51 16.98
N ILE A 745 -16.66 4.47 17.59
CA ILE A 745 -17.26 3.75 18.70
C ILE A 745 -16.22 3.46 19.78
N ASP A 746 -16.67 3.41 21.03
CA ASP A 746 -15.89 2.88 22.14
C ASP A 746 -16.36 1.46 22.46
N VAL A 747 -15.47 0.48 22.24
CA VAL A 747 -15.76 -0.92 22.50
C VAL A 747 -15.32 -1.31 23.91
N MET A 748 -16.27 -1.73 24.74
CA MET A 748 -15.97 -2.19 26.11
C MET A 748 -15.53 -3.66 26.13
N ASN A 749 -14.63 -4.00 27.06
CA ASN A 749 -14.35 -5.39 27.39
C ASN A 749 -15.59 -6.06 27.98
N GLU A 750 -15.75 -7.36 27.75
CA GLU A 750 -16.76 -8.13 28.48
C GLU A 750 -16.41 -8.12 29.97
N PRO A 751 -17.34 -7.76 30.88
CA PRO A 751 -17.06 -7.81 32.31
C PRO A 751 -16.68 -9.25 32.68
N GLN A 752 -15.46 -9.43 33.21
CA GLN A 752 -15.06 -10.71 33.78
C GLN A 752 -16.08 -11.06 34.86
N SER A 753 -16.85 -12.12 34.64
CA SER A 753 -17.66 -12.70 35.72
C SER A 753 -16.69 -13.06 36.83
N LYS A 754 -16.77 -12.34 37.95
CA LYS A 754 -16.10 -12.74 39.19
C LYS A 754 -16.68 -14.10 39.59
N ASN A 755 -15.99 -15.17 39.23
CA ASN A 755 -16.18 -16.49 39.81
C ASN A 755 -15.02 -16.76 40.75
#